data_AF-A0A5B0FMC0-F1
#
_entry.id   AF-A0A5B0FMC0-F1
#
_cell.length_a   1.000
_cell.length_b   1.000
_cell.length_c   1.000
_cell.angle_alpha   90.00
_cell.angle_beta   90.00
_cell.angle_gamma   90.00
#
_symmetry.space_group_name_H-M   'P 1'
#
loop_
_entity.id
_entity.type
_entity.pdbx_description
1 polymer ?
#
loop_
_entity_poly.entity_id
_entity_poly.type
_entity_poly.pdbx_seq_one_letter_code
_entity_poly.pdbx_strand_id
1 'polypeptide(L)'
;MLKTLLVSKTNYVFFSVNGLLRLAVLLCIIILAATTSYAQQPFITTWKTDNTGTSNSTSITIPTTGAGYNYEVDWNNDGVYDQSGITGNVTHNFGVAGIYTVRIRGSFPRILLGDYPTDRLKLLDVAQWGDIAWTSMNLAFGGCANLNISATDLPDLSGVTDMTSMFQNCTVLNGPANIGNWNTANVTHMERMFAGTKAFNQPIGNWNTGNVSDMGFMFEEASAFNQPIDNWNTASLIIMEHMFFGATSFNQPIGSWNTANVTTMGSLFCEATNFNQPIGNWNTAKVINMEGMFFKATAFNQPIGNWNTASAVTFDYMFCEAAAFNQPIGNWNTVKVTRMVNMFQAASAFNQPIGNWNTSVVNHFEGMFADATAFNQSLAGWLVRPFFEMTDMLNNCGMDCENYSATLNGWNSNPGTRSNLSLGAAGRLYGTNAVAARTNLMTTKGWIFTGDAASGTFCPSPFITTWKTDNIGDSNGTSITIPTTGVGYNYEVDWNNDGIYDQAGITGDVTHDFGVAGTYTIRIRGTFPQIYFRGFGDKEKLLDVAQWGDIAWASMGGAFSGCSNLNISATDVPNLSGVTDMAAMFQGCTTLDGPANIGDWNTSNVQYMDVLFSGATAFNRPIGNWNISNVRSMFSMFEQTEAFNQPIGSWNTANVTDMAGMFFEAAGFNQPIGGWNTANVRDMGNMFNDATTFNQYLGAWSLESLVSLEGMLTNSGLDCDHYSATLIGWNANPNTPNNLILDASGRLFGTNAIAARDHLDVAKGWIFTGDGFSGTECSALPVTLISFTGKSQGNGVLLTWETTSETNNAGFEIEKSADARTFEKIGFVDGAGDSQARKTYNFRDINPLPTAYYRLKQLDYAADGSDGKFEYSRIISVKQPREEIVIYPNPATHNLYVKGLNSEQKLIIRNTKGQVVHKQRWSVGNAVKVDHLPSGPYFLSVGDQTKKVIVGKQNP
;
A
#
# COMPACT_ATOMS: atom_id res chain seq x y z
N MET A 1 -7.53 -31.27 -48.32
CA MET A 1 -8.28 -31.48 -49.57
C MET A 1 -8.83 -32.91 -49.57
N LEU A 2 -10.09 -33.08 -49.18
CA LEU A 2 -11.24 -33.37 -50.06
C LEU A 2 -11.28 -34.80 -50.66
N LYS A 3 -12.06 -35.71 -50.05
CA LYS A 3 -13.40 -36.07 -50.57
C LYS A 3 -14.11 -37.13 -49.70
N THR A 4 -15.19 -36.67 -49.12
CA THR A 4 -16.41 -37.33 -48.65
C THR A 4 -17.01 -38.30 -49.67
N LEU A 5 -17.60 -39.44 -49.25
CA LEU A 5 -18.99 -39.78 -49.59
C LEU A 5 -19.57 -40.98 -48.81
N LEU A 6 -20.88 -40.84 -48.58
CA LEU A 6 -21.82 -41.54 -47.72
C LEU A 6 -22.37 -42.88 -48.28
N VAL A 7 -22.71 -43.78 -47.34
CA VAL A 7 -23.99 -44.51 -47.17
C VAL A 7 -24.39 -45.68 -48.10
N SER A 8 -24.77 -46.79 -47.45
CA SER A 8 -26.01 -47.61 -47.61
C SER A 8 -25.88 -49.10 -47.96
N LYS A 9 -26.32 -49.92 -46.98
CA LYS A 9 -27.13 -51.15 -47.02
C LYS A 9 -26.62 -52.40 -47.77
N THR A 10 -26.11 -53.32 -46.96
CA THR A 10 -26.46 -54.75 -46.82
C THR A 10 -27.05 -55.49 -48.03
N ASN A 11 -26.28 -56.43 -48.60
CA ASN A 11 -26.68 -57.83 -48.72
C ASN A 11 -25.50 -58.77 -49.04
N TYR A 12 -25.47 -59.86 -48.28
CA TYR A 12 -24.68 -61.10 -48.25
C TYR A 12 -23.65 -61.39 -49.37
N VAL A 13 -22.41 -61.65 -48.93
CA VAL A 13 -21.36 -62.31 -49.73
C VAL A 13 -21.01 -63.65 -49.07
N PHE A 14 -21.08 -64.72 -49.87
CA PHE A 14 -20.55 -66.05 -49.55
C PHE A 14 -19.04 -65.97 -49.26
N PHE A 15 -18.60 -66.35 -48.06
CA PHE A 15 -17.18 -66.53 -47.79
C PHE A 15 -16.66 -67.81 -48.46
N SER A 16 -15.57 -67.69 -49.21
CA SER A 16 -14.82 -68.83 -49.76
C SER A 16 -14.19 -69.66 -48.65
N VAL A 17 -13.92 -70.94 -48.94
CA VAL A 17 -13.35 -71.93 -47.99
C VAL A 17 -12.04 -71.43 -47.33
N ASN A 18 -11.29 -70.52 -47.96
CA ASN A 18 -10.10 -69.88 -47.38
C ASN A 18 -10.40 -68.81 -46.31
N GLY A 19 -11.57 -68.16 -46.36
CA GLY A 19 -12.02 -67.21 -45.33
C GLY A 19 -12.47 -67.90 -44.05
N LEU A 20 -13.13 -69.05 -44.17
CA LEU A 20 -13.52 -69.90 -43.04
C LEU A 20 -12.31 -70.53 -42.34
N LEU A 21 -11.25 -70.90 -43.08
CA LEU A 21 -10.01 -71.41 -42.48
C LEU A 21 -9.26 -70.35 -41.66
N ARG A 22 -9.23 -69.09 -42.13
CA ARG A 22 -8.61 -67.97 -41.38
C ARG A 22 -9.43 -67.57 -40.16
N LEU A 23 -10.77 -67.59 -40.26
CA LEU A 23 -11.65 -67.33 -39.13
C LEU A 23 -11.56 -68.46 -38.09
N ALA A 24 -11.45 -69.72 -38.51
CA ALA A 24 -11.29 -70.87 -37.64
C ALA A 24 -9.91 -70.89 -36.95
N VAL A 25 -8.84 -70.48 -37.62
CA VAL A 25 -7.51 -70.32 -36.99
C VAL A 25 -7.50 -69.17 -35.98
N LEU A 26 -8.17 -68.04 -36.28
CA LEU A 26 -8.31 -66.92 -35.35
C LEU A 26 -9.21 -67.29 -34.16
N LEU A 27 -10.30 -68.02 -34.37
CA LEU A 27 -11.16 -68.55 -33.30
C LEU A 27 -10.43 -69.62 -32.48
N CYS A 28 -9.60 -70.48 -33.10
CA CYS A 28 -8.78 -71.45 -32.37
C CYS A 28 -7.68 -70.77 -31.55
N ILE A 29 -7.10 -69.65 -31.99
CA ILE A 29 -6.14 -68.86 -31.19
C ILE A 29 -6.86 -68.16 -30.03
N ILE A 30 -8.07 -67.62 -30.24
CA ILE A 30 -8.89 -67.01 -29.19
C ILE A 30 -9.42 -68.06 -28.19
N ILE A 31 -9.77 -69.26 -28.65
CA ILE A 31 -10.24 -70.37 -27.81
C ILE A 31 -9.07 -71.06 -27.09
N LEU A 32 -7.86 -71.17 -27.69
CA LEU A 32 -6.65 -71.60 -26.97
C LEU A 32 -6.23 -70.59 -25.89
N ALA A 33 -6.43 -69.29 -26.13
CA ALA A 33 -6.19 -68.25 -25.12
C ALA A 33 -7.27 -68.19 -24.02
N ALA A 34 -8.47 -68.75 -24.27
CA ALA A 34 -9.58 -68.75 -23.31
C ALA A 34 -9.59 -69.94 -22.33
N THR A 35 -8.65 -70.89 -22.44
CA THR A 35 -8.50 -72.02 -21.50
C THR A 35 -7.14 -72.09 -20.80
N THR A 36 -6.29 -71.08 -20.96
CA THR A 36 -5.13 -70.89 -20.08
C THR A 36 -5.57 -70.04 -18.89
N SER A 37 -5.68 -70.64 -17.71
CA SER A 37 -5.62 -69.89 -16.46
C SER A 37 -4.29 -69.12 -16.47
N TYR A 38 -4.32 -67.83 -16.78
CA TYR A 38 -3.12 -66.99 -16.65
C TYR A 38 -2.73 -67.03 -15.17
N ALA A 39 -1.59 -67.65 -14.88
CA ALA A 39 -1.01 -67.59 -13.56
C ALA A 39 -0.63 -66.13 -13.29
N GLN A 40 -1.17 -65.57 -12.21
CA GLN A 40 -0.86 -64.21 -11.76
C GLN A 40 0.66 -64.01 -11.67
N GLN A 41 1.18 -62.93 -12.25
CA GLN A 41 2.58 -62.58 -12.18
C GLN A 41 2.94 -62.12 -10.76
N PRO A 42 3.91 -62.76 -10.08
CA PRO A 42 4.17 -62.45 -8.69
C PRO A 42 4.89 -61.12 -8.50
N PHE A 43 4.67 -60.51 -7.34
CA PHE A 43 5.54 -59.48 -6.77
C PHE A 43 6.80 -60.15 -6.22
N ILE A 44 7.99 -59.73 -6.67
CA ILE A 44 9.26 -60.37 -6.34
C ILE A 44 10.16 -59.40 -5.59
N THR A 45 10.66 -59.84 -4.43
CA THR A 45 11.51 -59.03 -3.55
C THR A 45 12.73 -59.81 -3.08
N THR A 46 13.83 -59.11 -2.79
CA THR A 46 15.05 -59.70 -2.23
C THR A 46 15.31 -59.13 -0.83
N TRP A 47 15.59 -60.02 0.13
CA TRP A 47 15.76 -59.70 1.53
C TRP A 47 17.07 -60.25 2.07
N LYS A 48 17.67 -59.57 3.06
CA LYS A 48 18.83 -60.04 3.83
C LYS A 48 18.46 -60.21 5.30
N THR A 49 18.38 -61.46 5.76
CA THR A 49 17.77 -61.82 7.04
C THR A 49 18.52 -61.30 8.27
N ASP A 50 19.84 -61.11 8.16
CA ASP A 50 20.75 -60.69 9.24
C ASP A 50 20.94 -59.16 9.33
N ASN A 51 20.30 -58.38 8.46
CA ASN A 51 20.15 -56.95 8.68
C ASN A 51 19.24 -56.69 9.90
N THR A 52 19.39 -55.52 10.54
CA THR A 52 18.58 -55.15 11.71
C THR A 52 17.08 -55.16 11.39
N GLY A 53 16.26 -55.75 12.26
CA GLY A 53 14.81 -55.81 12.12
C GLY A 53 14.15 -56.43 13.35
N THR A 54 12.83 -56.56 13.30
CA THR A 54 12.01 -57.16 14.36
C THR A 54 12.15 -58.68 14.46
N SER A 55 12.33 -59.38 13.33
CA SER A 55 12.57 -60.81 13.32
C SER A 55 14.05 -61.14 13.55
N ASN A 56 14.34 -62.36 14.00
CA ASN A 56 15.71 -62.82 14.26
C ASN A 56 16.57 -62.85 12.96
N SER A 57 17.88 -63.09 13.10
CA SER A 57 18.86 -63.01 12.01
C SER A 57 18.70 -64.05 10.88
N THR A 58 17.82 -65.03 11.03
CA THR A 58 17.53 -66.07 10.03
C THR A 58 16.11 -65.97 9.47
N SER A 59 15.37 -64.93 9.84
CA SER A 59 13.95 -64.77 9.49
C SER A 59 13.66 -63.43 8.83
N ILE A 60 12.54 -63.37 8.12
CA ILE A 60 11.89 -62.12 7.69
C ILE A 60 10.40 -62.18 7.99
N THR A 61 9.79 -61.01 8.10
CA THR A 61 8.34 -60.81 8.24
C THR A 61 7.84 -59.95 7.10
N ILE A 62 6.79 -60.40 6.42
CA ILE A 62 6.03 -59.61 5.45
C ILE A 62 4.90 -58.91 6.23
N PRO A 63 4.96 -57.59 6.43
CA PRO A 63 3.95 -56.86 7.19
C PRO A 63 2.78 -56.44 6.29
N THR A 64 1.57 -56.56 6.86
CA THR A 64 0.27 -56.25 6.27
C THR A 64 -0.57 -55.47 7.28
N THR A 65 -1.68 -54.87 6.84
CA THR A 65 -2.66 -54.28 7.76
C THR A 65 -4.03 -54.15 7.12
N GLY A 66 -5.08 -54.32 7.94
CA GLY A 66 -6.46 -54.28 7.48
C GLY A 66 -6.94 -55.58 6.83
N ALA A 67 -8.06 -55.51 6.12
CA ALA A 67 -8.67 -56.65 5.43
C ALA A 67 -8.27 -56.70 3.93
N GLY A 68 -8.69 -57.76 3.23
CA GLY A 68 -8.48 -57.91 1.78
C GLY A 68 -7.24 -58.72 1.39
N TYR A 69 -6.49 -59.23 2.36
CA TYR A 69 -5.39 -60.15 2.12
C TYR A 69 -5.90 -61.58 1.93
N ASN A 70 -5.46 -62.22 0.86
CA ASN A 70 -5.56 -63.65 0.63
C ASN A 70 -4.45 -64.00 -0.36
N TYR A 71 -3.25 -64.18 0.15
CA TYR A 71 -2.04 -64.32 -0.65
C TYR A 71 -1.26 -65.60 -0.35
N GLU A 72 -0.37 -65.92 -1.26
CA GLU A 72 0.53 -67.06 -1.21
C GLU A 72 1.97 -66.56 -1.32
N VAL A 73 2.89 -67.24 -0.64
CA VAL A 73 4.32 -66.89 -0.64
C VAL A 73 5.15 -68.11 -1.03
N ASP A 74 6.04 -67.92 -1.99
CA ASP A 74 7.17 -68.81 -2.34
C ASP A 74 8.43 -68.15 -1.74
N TRP A 75 8.96 -68.76 -0.66
CA TRP A 75 10.01 -68.16 0.16
C TRP A 75 11.39 -68.26 -0.47
N ASN A 76 11.60 -69.24 -1.36
CA ASN A 76 12.91 -69.53 -1.97
C ASN A 76 12.97 -69.26 -3.47
N ASN A 77 11.90 -68.72 -4.05
CA ASN A 77 11.78 -68.37 -5.48
C ASN A 77 11.99 -69.61 -6.39
N ASP A 78 11.65 -70.80 -5.91
CA ASP A 78 11.84 -72.08 -6.60
C ASP A 78 10.63 -72.48 -7.47
N GLY A 79 9.56 -71.69 -7.45
CA GLY A 79 8.34 -71.92 -8.21
C GLY A 79 7.26 -72.68 -7.43
N VAL A 80 7.52 -73.08 -6.19
CA VAL A 80 6.56 -73.73 -5.29
C VAL A 80 6.13 -72.72 -4.21
N TYR A 81 4.82 -72.48 -4.11
CA TYR A 81 4.27 -71.63 -3.06
C TYR A 81 4.12 -72.42 -1.77
N ASP A 82 5.04 -72.18 -0.83
CA ASP A 82 5.16 -72.89 0.44
C ASP A 82 3.99 -72.64 1.39
N GLN A 83 3.37 -71.46 1.31
CA GLN A 83 2.28 -71.05 2.18
C GLN A 83 1.19 -70.34 1.36
N SER A 84 -0.07 -70.74 1.59
CA SER A 84 -1.24 -70.24 0.87
C SER A 84 -2.35 -69.81 1.83
N GLY A 85 -3.24 -68.92 1.40
CA GLY A 85 -4.40 -68.49 2.20
C GLY A 85 -4.06 -67.51 3.32
N ILE A 86 -2.96 -66.78 3.19
CA ILE A 86 -2.48 -65.85 4.22
C ILE A 86 -3.34 -64.58 4.19
N THR A 87 -3.87 -64.19 5.36
CA THR A 87 -4.78 -63.04 5.52
C THR A 87 -4.22 -61.91 6.39
N GLY A 88 -2.99 -62.05 6.88
CA GLY A 88 -2.31 -61.08 7.74
C GLY A 88 -0.80 -61.18 7.62
N ASN A 89 -0.06 -60.73 8.65
CA ASN A 89 1.40 -60.80 8.67
C ASN A 89 1.87 -62.26 8.62
N VAL A 90 3.02 -62.49 7.98
CA VAL A 90 3.64 -63.81 7.94
C VAL A 90 5.14 -63.70 8.15
N THR A 91 5.69 -64.56 9.02
CA THR A 91 7.11 -64.66 9.33
C THR A 91 7.63 -66.02 8.92
N HIS A 92 8.76 -66.05 8.22
CA HIS A 92 9.44 -67.27 7.81
C HIS A 92 10.86 -67.30 8.33
N ASN A 93 11.30 -68.48 8.80
CA ASN A 93 12.65 -68.73 9.28
C ASN A 93 13.37 -69.68 8.30
N PHE A 94 14.40 -69.18 7.64
CA PHE A 94 15.19 -69.92 6.65
C PHE A 94 16.22 -70.86 7.28
N GLY A 95 16.36 -70.86 8.61
CA GLY A 95 17.31 -71.69 9.37
C GLY A 95 18.77 -71.20 9.31
N VAL A 96 19.15 -70.49 8.25
CA VAL A 96 20.48 -69.89 8.07
C VAL A 96 20.35 -68.42 7.67
N ALA A 97 21.22 -67.57 8.20
CA ALA A 97 21.29 -66.17 7.79
C ALA A 97 21.74 -66.07 6.33
N GLY A 98 21.10 -65.21 5.53
CA GLY A 98 21.41 -65.11 4.11
C GLY A 98 20.57 -64.08 3.36
N ILE A 99 20.77 -64.07 2.04
CA ILE A 99 19.98 -63.27 1.09
C ILE A 99 19.00 -64.20 0.38
N TYR A 100 17.72 -63.87 0.44
CA TYR A 100 16.63 -64.69 -0.09
C TYR A 100 15.74 -63.88 -1.02
N THR A 101 15.28 -64.50 -2.10
CA THR A 101 14.31 -63.91 -3.03
C THR A 101 12.96 -64.55 -2.78
N VAL A 102 11.93 -63.72 -2.64
CA VAL A 102 10.59 -64.11 -2.22
C VAL A 102 9.59 -63.68 -3.28
N ARG A 103 8.69 -64.58 -3.67
CA ARG A 103 7.58 -64.29 -4.59
C ARG A 103 6.26 -64.27 -3.83
N ILE A 104 5.45 -63.24 -4.07
CA ILE A 104 4.12 -63.07 -3.48
C ILE A 104 3.10 -62.99 -4.61
N ARG A 105 2.00 -63.74 -4.51
CA ARG A 105 0.84 -63.61 -5.39
C ARG A 105 -0.46 -63.74 -4.60
N GLY A 106 -1.58 -63.43 -5.23
CA GLY A 106 -2.91 -63.43 -4.66
C GLY A 106 -3.43 -62.02 -4.41
N SER A 107 -4.41 -61.90 -3.54
CA SER A 107 -4.94 -60.59 -3.11
C SER A 107 -3.99 -60.00 -2.08
N PHE A 108 -3.18 -59.03 -2.50
CA PHE A 108 -2.15 -58.40 -1.68
C PHE A 108 -2.23 -56.86 -1.83
N PRO A 109 -3.20 -56.21 -1.16
CA PRO A 109 -3.57 -54.82 -1.43
C PRO A 109 -2.47 -53.79 -1.12
N ARG A 110 -1.59 -54.09 -0.16
CA ARG A 110 -0.51 -53.22 0.31
C ARG A 110 0.54 -54.02 1.09
N ILE A 111 1.82 -53.67 0.96
CA ILE A 111 2.86 -54.03 1.94
C ILE A 111 3.04 -52.84 2.89
N LEU A 112 3.26 -53.05 4.20
CA LEU A 112 3.35 -51.95 5.17
C LEU A 112 4.67 -51.98 5.96
N LEU A 113 5.79 -51.65 5.30
CA LEU A 113 7.10 -51.66 5.97
C LEU A 113 7.35 -50.41 6.81
N GLY A 114 6.69 -49.30 6.48
CA GLY A 114 6.84 -48.01 7.18
C GLY A 114 6.15 -47.90 8.54
N ASP A 115 5.47 -48.94 9.04
CA ASP A 115 4.78 -48.93 10.34
C ASP A 115 5.66 -49.49 11.45
N TYR A 116 6.40 -48.61 12.15
CA TYR A 116 7.50 -48.99 13.04
C TYR A 116 7.00 -49.73 14.30
N PRO A 117 7.65 -50.84 14.73
CA PRO A 117 8.85 -51.47 14.16
C PRO A 117 8.55 -52.62 13.15
N THR A 118 9.37 -52.78 12.10
CA THR A 118 9.28 -53.85 11.08
C THR A 118 10.67 -54.38 10.67
N ASP A 119 10.70 -55.33 9.73
CA ASP A 119 11.90 -55.81 9.04
C ASP A 119 12.35 -54.94 7.85
N ARG A 120 11.91 -53.69 7.74
CA ARG A 120 12.18 -52.79 6.59
C ARG A 120 13.66 -52.67 6.16
N LEU A 121 14.63 -52.74 7.07
CA LEU A 121 16.06 -52.66 6.71
C LEU A 121 16.59 -53.98 6.12
N LYS A 122 15.81 -55.07 6.25
CA LYS A 122 16.11 -56.36 5.62
C LYS A 122 15.71 -56.38 4.15
N LEU A 123 14.76 -55.54 3.69
CA LEU A 123 14.42 -55.45 2.27
C LEU A 123 15.54 -54.75 1.50
N LEU A 124 16.08 -55.43 0.48
CA LEU A 124 17.16 -54.92 -0.36
C LEU A 124 16.69 -54.50 -1.75
N ASP A 125 15.76 -55.23 -2.35
CA ASP A 125 15.34 -54.97 -3.73
C ASP A 125 13.88 -55.33 -3.99
N VAL A 126 13.21 -54.51 -4.79
CA VAL A 126 11.99 -54.89 -5.52
C VAL A 126 12.40 -55.23 -6.95
N ALA A 127 12.39 -56.52 -7.27
CA ALA A 127 12.88 -57.06 -8.52
C ALA A 127 11.79 -57.17 -9.60
N GLN A 128 10.51 -57.25 -9.18
CA GLN A 128 9.35 -57.30 -10.08
C GLN A 128 8.09 -56.84 -9.34
N TRP A 129 7.24 -56.04 -9.99
CA TRP A 129 5.95 -55.64 -9.46
C TRP A 129 4.86 -56.71 -9.64
N GLY A 130 4.88 -57.41 -10.77
CA GLY A 130 3.86 -58.37 -11.16
C GLY A 130 2.56 -57.69 -11.60
N ASP A 131 1.45 -58.42 -11.51
CA ASP A 131 0.08 -57.93 -11.78
C ASP A 131 -0.75 -57.87 -10.48
N ILE A 132 -0.10 -57.57 -9.35
CA ILE A 132 -0.78 -57.20 -8.11
C ILE A 132 -1.52 -55.88 -8.32
N ALA A 133 -2.85 -55.91 -8.17
CA ALA A 133 -3.70 -54.73 -8.16
C ALA A 133 -3.60 -54.01 -6.81
N TRP A 134 -2.68 -53.05 -6.70
CA TRP A 134 -2.45 -52.30 -5.47
C TRP A 134 -3.62 -51.36 -5.18
N THR A 135 -4.05 -51.30 -3.91
CA THR A 135 -5.12 -50.40 -3.47
C THR A 135 -4.61 -49.25 -2.62
N SER A 136 -3.39 -49.35 -2.07
CA SER A 136 -2.72 -48.27 -1.36
C SER A 136 -1.21 -48.46 -1.37
N MET A 137 -0.46 -47.37 -1.53
CA MET A 137 1.00 -47.33 -1.37
C MET A 137 1.44 -46.52 -0.15
N ASN A 138 0.47 -46.09 0.68
CA ASN A 138 0.72 -45.36 1.92
C ASN A 138 1.64 -46.18 2.84
N LEU A 139 2.80 -45.60 3.20
CA LEU A 139 3.85 -46.20 4.03
C LEU A 139 4.47 -47.51 3.49
N ALA A 140 4.31 -47.81 2.20
CA ALA A 140 4.62 -49.15 1.70
C ALA A 140 6.08 -49.57 1.89
N PHE A 141 7.01 -48.67 1.56
CA PHE A 141 8.45 -48.86 1.69
C PHE A 141 9.11 -47.84 2.63
N GLY A 142 8.33 -47.15 3.46
CA GLY A 142 8.84 -46.16 4.41
C GLY A 142 9.96 -46.72 5.29
N GLY A 143 11.10 -46.04 5.30
CA GLY A 143 12.30 -46.36 6.08
C GLY A 143 13.11 -47.54 5.58
N CYS A 144 12.84 -48.06 4.38
CA CYS A 144 13.66 -49.11 3.76
C CYS A 144 14.99 -48.50 3.27
N ALA A 145 15.89 -48.15 4.20
CA ALA A 145 17.12 -47.40 3.89
C ALA A 145 18.10 -48.15 2.98
N ASN A 146 17.95 -49.47 2.81
CA ASN A 146 18.77 -50.30 1.93
C ASN A 146 18.08 -50.63 0.60
N LEU A 147 16.88 -50.08 0.34
CA LEU A 147 16.06 -50.44 -0.81
C LEU A 147 16.63 -49.91 -2.13
N ASN A 148 16.81 -50.84 -3.07
CA ASN A 148 16.88 -50.59 -4.49
C ASN A 148 15.59 -51.06 -5.19
N ILE A 149 15.33 -50.59 -6.40
CA ILE A 149 14.26 -51.13 -7.25
C ILE A 149 14.85 -51.44 -8.62
N SER A 150 15.13 -52.72 -8.85
CA SER A 150 15.63 -53.24 -10.13
C SER A 150 14.52 -53.63 -11.12
N ALA A 151 13.26 -53.61 -10.67
CA ALA A 151 12.08 -53.92 -11.47
C ALA A 151 12.03 -53.15 -12.81
N THR A 152 11.70 -53.88 -13.88
CA THR A 152 11.55 -53.33 -15.24
C THR A 152 10.11 -53.29 -15.74
N ASP A 153 9.23 -54.03 -15.07
CA ASP A 153 7.78 -53.97 -15.25
C ASP A 153 7.17 -52.76 -14.52
N LEU A 154 5.88 -52.52 -14.76
CA LEU A 154 5.14 -51.39 -14.21
C LEU A 154 4.18 -51.87 -13.10
N PRO A 155 4.09 -51.19 -11.95
CA PRO A 155 3.08 -51.51 -10.95
C PRO A 155 1.67 -51.16 -11.45
N ASP A 156 0.69 -52.02 -11.17
CA ASP A 156 -0.73 -51.66 -11.34
C ASP A 156 -1.20 -50.76 -10.19
N LEU A 157 -1.16 -49.45 -10.45
CA LEU A 157 -1.57 -48.40 -9.52
C LEU A 157 -3.01 -47.94 -9.75
N SER A 158 -3.79 -48.63 -10.59
CA SER A 158 -5.14 -48.19 -10.97
C SER A 158 -6.09 -48.07 -9.77
N GLY A 159 -5.86 -48.83 -8.70
CA GLY A 159 -6.60 -48.75 -7.44
C GLY A 159 -6.01 -47.81 -6.38
N VAL A 160 -4.86 -47.17 -6.63
CA VAL A 160 -4.12 -46.38 -5.62
C VAL A 160 -4.51 -44.91 -5.69
N THR A 161 -5.03 -44.39 -4.57
CA THR A 161 -5.28 -42.94 -4.39
C THR A 161 -4.30 -42.26 -3.44
N ASP A 162 -3.56 -43.02 -2.63
CA ASP A 162 -2.69 -42.51 -1.58
C ASP A 162 -1.29 -43.17 -1.65
N MET A 163 -0.27 -42.34 -1.85
CA MET A 163 1.16 -42.70 -1.90
C MET A 163 1.96 -42.04 -0.76
N THR A 164 1.29 -41.57 0.29
CA THR A 164 1.91 -40.86 1.40
C THR A 164 3.04 -41.69 2.03
N SER A 165 4.20 -41.08 2.19
CA SER A 165 5.41 -41.69 2.76
C SER A 165 5.85 -43.01 2.10
N MET A 166 5.48 -43.27 0.83
CA MET A 166 5.80 -44.54 0.15
C MET A 166 7.29 -44.88 0.22
N PHE A 167 8.18 -43.92 -0.06
CA PHE A 167 9.63 -44.10 -0.05
C PHE A 167 10.35 -43.22 0.98
N GLN A 168 9.64 -42.69 1.97
CA GLN A 168 10.23 -41.86 3.00
C GLN A 168 11.46 -42.54 3.62
N ASN A 169 12.59 -41.85 3.78
CA ASN A 169 13.85 -42.35 4.34
C ASN A 169 14.46 -43.59 3.62
N CYS A 170 14.13 -43.83 2.35
CA CYS A 170 14.88 -44.75 1.49
C CYS A 170 16.15 -44.07 0.98
N THR A 171 17.15 -43.93 1.85
CA THR A 171 18.30 -43.04 1.63
C THR A 171 19.17 -43.40 0.41
N VAL A 172 19.22 -44.68 0.01
CA VAL A 172 19.99 -45.16 -1.15
C VAL A 172 19.17 -45.29 -2.43
N LEU A 173 17.85 -45.00 -2.39
CA LEU A 173 16.95 -45.21 -3.53
C LEU A 173 17.27 -44.21 -4.66
N ASN A 174 17.57 -44.75 -5.84
CA ASN A 174 17.74 -43.97 -7.08
C ASN A 174 17.19 -44.72 -8.31
N GLY A 175 16.14 -45.51 -8.13
CA GLY A 175 15.50 -46.31 -9.19
C GLY A 175 14.01 -46.53 -8.91
N PRO A 176 13.26 -47.18 -9.83
CA PRO A 176 13.75 -47.72 -11.10
C PRO A 176 13.83 -46.64 -12.20
N ALA A 177 14.60 -46.90 -13.26
CA ALA A 177 14.73 -45.96 -14.39
C ALA A 177 13.41 -45.73 -15.15
N ASN A 178 12.45 -46.64 -15.02
CA ASN A 178 11.12 -46.55 -15.63
C ASN A 178 10.07 -45.87 -14.72
N ILE A 179 10.46 -45.31 -13.56
CA ILE A 179 9.52 -44.71 -12.58
C ILE A 179 8.64 -43.61 -13.19
N GLY A 180 9.16 -42.86 -14.18
CA GLY A 180 8.39 -41.85 -14.91
C GLY A 180 7.21 -42.38 -15.73
N ASN A 181 7.15 -43.70 -15.96
CA ASN A 181 6.07 -44.36 -16.73
C ASN A 181 4.96 -44.94 -15.83
N TRP A 182 5.05 -44.74 -14.51
CA TRP A 182 4.02 -45.21 -13.59
C TRP A 182 2.72 -44.44 -13.77
N ASN A 183 1.59 -45.14 -13.72
CA ASN A 183 0.26 -44.52 -13.87
C ASN A 183 -0.22 -43.91 -12.55
N THR A 184 -0.03 -42.60 -12.37
CA THR A 184 -0.43 -41.87 -11.17
C THR A 184 -1.79 -41.18 -11.28
N ALA A 185 -2.58 -41.45 -12.32
CA ALA A 185 -3.76 -40.64 -12.66
C ALA A 185 -4.85 -40.61 -11.56
N ASN A 186 -4.93 -41.63 -10.71
CA ASN A 186 -5.91 -41.70 -9.61
C ASN A 186 -5.37 -41.22 -8.26
N VAL A 187 -4.07 -40.88 -8.18
CA VAL A 187 -3.42 -40.47 -6.94
C VAL A 187 -3.88 -39.05 -6.55
N THR A 188 -4.26 -38.89 -5.29
CA THR A 188 -4.70 -37.62 -4.70
C THR A 188 -3.74 -37.11 -3.60
N HIS A 189 -2.97 -38.00 -2.96
CA HIS A 189 -2.02 -37.67 -1.88
C HIS A 189 -0.61 -38.21 -2.18
N MET A 190 0.38 -37.33 -2.16
CA MET A 190 1.82 -37.63 -2.35
C MET A 190 2.70 -37.08 -1.20
N GLU A 191 2.10 -36.81 -0.04
CA GLU A 191 2.79 -36.25 1.11
C GLU A 191 4.00 -37.11 1.51
N ARG A 192 5.17 -36.51 1.75
CA ARG A 192 6.42 -37.20 2.17
C ARG A 192 6.87 -38.36 1.26
N MET A 193 6.36 -38.49 0.03
CA MET A 193 6.61 -39.68 -0.80
C MET A 193 8.11 -39.98 -0.97
N PHE A 194 8.94 -38.94 -1.17
CA PHE A 194 10.39 -39.03 -1.34
C PHE A 194 11.18 -38.31 -0.23
N ALA A 195 10.53 -38.00 0.91
CA ALA A 195 11.21 -37.32 2.01
C ALA A 195 12.40 -38.16 2.52
N GLY A 196 13.59 -37.58 2.65
CA GLY A 196 14.83 -38.25 3.08
C GLY A 196 15.47 -39.17 2.04
N THR A 197 15.00 -39.18 0.78
CA THR A 197 15.59 -40.00 -0.30
C THR A 197 16.82 -39.30 -0.92
N LYS A 198 17.91 -39.24 -0.15
CA LYS A 198 19.10 -38.43 -0.47
C LYS A 198 19.75 -38.74 -1.83
N ALA A 199 19.59 -39.97 -2.35
CA ALA A 199 20.13 -40.39 -3.64
C ALA A 199 19.15 -40.24 -4.83
N PHE A 200 17.88 -39.92 -4.59
CA PHE A 200 16.83 -39.98 -5.62
C PHE A 200 16.95 -38.82 -6.61
N ASN A 201 17.08 -39.14 -7.90
CA ASN A 201 17.11 -38.14 -8.97
C ASN A 201 16.58 -38.69 -10.31
N GLN A 202 15.49 -39.47 -10.27
CA GLN A 202 14.91 -40.12 -11.45
C GLN A 202 13.80 -39.26 -12.10
N PRO A 203 13.62 -39.34 -13.43
CA PRO A 203 12.68 -38.49 -14.16
C PRO A 203 11.22 -38.87 -13.86
N ILE A 204 10.49 -37.93 -13.27
CA ILE A 204 9.07 -38.06 -12.88
C ILE A 204 8.16 -36.99 -13.51
N GLY A 205 8.69 -36.18 -14.43
CA GLY A 205 7.95 -35.09 -15.08
C GLY A 205 6.72 -35.55 -15.89
N ASN A 206 6.64 -36.82 -16.27
CA ASN A 206 5.52 -37.40 -17.04
C ASN A 206 4.34 -37.88 -16.19
N TRP A 207 4.45 -37.78 -14.86
CA TRP A 207 3.35 -38.19 -13.98
C TRP A 207 2.11 -37.33 -14.16
N ASN A 208 0.94 -37.95 -14.06
CA ASN A 208 -0.32 -37.23 -14.04
C ASN A 208 -0.61 -36.80 -12.59
N THR A 209 -0.47 -35.50 -12.33
CA THR A 209 -0.69 -34.89 -11.01
C THR A 209 -2.02 -34.14 -10.90
N GLY A 210 -2.88 -34.19 -11.93
CA GLY A 210 -4.07 -33.34 -12.02
C GLY A 210 -5.11 -33.54 -10.92
N ASN A 211 -5.07 -34.69 -10.23
CA ASN A 211 -5.94 -35.01 -9.10
C ASN A 211 -5.26 -34.85 -7.73
N VAL A 212 -3.95 -34.54 -7.70
CA VAL A 212 -3.19 -34.43 -6.45
C VAL A 212 -3.51 -33.13 -5.74
N SER A 213 -4.01 -33.23 -4.50
CA SER A 213 -4.32 -32.09 -3.65
C SER A 213 -3.24 -31.80 -2.61
N ASP A 214 -2.38 -32.78 -2.30
CA ASP A 214 -1.35 -32.67 -1.27
C ASP A 214 0.02 -33.22 -1.76
N MET A 215 1.01 -32.33 -1.79
CA MET A 215 2.42 -32.63 -2.06
C MET A 215 3.34 -32.13 -0.92
N GLY A 216 2.80 -31.95 0.28
CA GLY A 216 3.56 -31.52 1.45
C GLY A 216 4.76 -32.42 1.68
N PHE A 217 5.92 -31.83 1.99
CA PHE A 217 7.16 -32.54 2.32
C PHE A 217 7.65 -33.54 1.25
N MET A 218 7.11 -33.53 0.02
CA MET A 218 7.33 -34.61 -0.95
C MET A 218 8.82 -34.89 -1.22
N PHE A 219 9.66 -33.86 -1.33
CA PHE A 219 11.11 -33.92 -1.56
C PHE A 219 11.93 -33.35 -0.39
N GLU A 220 11.38 -33.33 0.82
CA GLU A 220 12.11 -32.92 2.01
C GLU A 220 13.42 -33.72 2.14
N GLU A 221 14.56 -33.08 2.30
CA GLU A 221 15.91 -33.66 2.32
C GLU A 221 16.29 -34.56 1.12
N ALA A 222 15.57 -34.50 -0.01
CA ALA A 222 15.95 -35.18 -1.25
C ALA A 222 17.08 -34.40 -1.96
N SER A 223 18.25 -34.34 -1.32
CA SER A 223 19.33 -33.41 -1.68
C SER A 223 19.89 -33.55 -3.10
N ALA A 224 19.77 -34.73 -3.73
CA ALA A 224 20.19 -34.96 -5.11
C ALA A 224 19.11 -34.64 -6.17
N PHE A 225 17.85 -34.41 -5.77
CA PHE A 225 16.75 -34.27 -6.71
C PHE A 225 16.82 -32.95 -7.50
N ASN A 226 16.84 -33.04 -8.82
CA ASN A 226 16.84 -31.87 -9.72
C ASN A 226 16.24 -32.19 -11.10
N GLN A 227 15.18 -33.00 -11.14
CA GLN A 227 14.52 -33.38 -12.41
C GLN A 227 13.41 -32.41 -12.81
N PRO A 228 13.18 -32.18 -14.11
CA PRO A 228 12.14 -31.27 -14.60
C PRO A 228 10.74 -31.77 -14.22
N ILE A 229 9.95 -30.86 -13.62
CA ILE A 229 8.58 -31.07 -13.13
C ILE A 229 7.67 -29.88 -13.49
N ASP A 230 8.09 -29.04 -14.43
CA ASP A 230 7.36 -27.87 -14.94
C ASP A 230 6.05 -28.24 -15.66
N ASN A 231 5.97 -29.47 -16.17
CA ASN A 231 4.79 -30.01 -16.88
C ASN A 231 3.69 -30.58 -15.96
N TRP A 232 3.90 -30.60 -14.65
CA TRP A 232 2.89 -31.06 -13.71
C TRP A 232 1.66 -30.16 -13.72
N ASN A 233 0.47 -30.77 -13.72
CA ASN A 233 -0.77 -30.05 -13.54
C ASN A 233 -1.02 -29.87 -12.04
N THR A 234 -0.85 -28.65 -11.53
CA THR A 234 -1.02 -28.30 -10.11
C THR A 234 -2.34 -27.60 -9.80
N ALA A 235 -3.30 -27.56 -10.73
CA ALA A 235 -4.54 -26.79 -10.56
C ALA A 235 -5.39 -27.26 -9.35
N SER A 236 -5.24 -28.52 -8.95
CA SER A 236 -5.92 -29.12 -7.79
C SER A 236 -5.13 -29.04 -6.48
N LEU A 237 -3.88 -28.57 -6.52
CA LEU A 237 -2.97 -28.56 -5.38
C LEU A 237 -3.41 -27.55 -4.32
N ILE A 238 -3.45 -27.99 -3.06
CA ILE A 238 -3.85 -27.20 -1.89
C ILE A 238 -2.67 -27.01 -0.91
N ILE A 239 -1.87 -28.08 -0.72
CA ILE A 239 -0.78 -28.15 0.26
C ILE A 239 0.54 -28.45 -0.46
N MET A 240 1.54 -27.60 -0.26
CA MET A 240 2.90 -27.79 -0.75
C MET A 240 3.97 -27.33 0.26
N GLU A 241 3.62 -27.22 1.53
CA GLU A 241 4.57 -26.86 2.58
C GLU A 241 5.75 -27.86 2.63
N HIS A 242 6.96 -27.37 2.93
CA HIS A 242 8.18 -28.16 3.02
C HIS A 242 8.56 -29.00 1.76
N MET A 243 7.87 -28.83 0.62
CA MET A 243 8.02 -29.74 -0.52
C MET A 243 9.48 -29.86 -1.00
N PHE A 244 10.27 -28.80 -0.96
CA PHE A 244 11.70 -28.79 -1.32
C PHE A 244 12.61 -28.40 -0.14
N PHE A 245 12.15 -28.61 1.10
CA PHE A 245 12.97 -28.36 2.28
C PHE A 245 14.28 -29.17 2.19
N GLY A 246 15.45 -28.54 2.27
CA GLY A 246 16.75 -29.22 2.20
C GLY A 246 17.06 -29.91 0.86
N ALA A 247 16.28 -29.67 -0.20
CA ALA A 247 16.54 -30.18 -1.55
C ALA A 247 17.63 -29.34 -2.24
N THR A 248 18.85 -29.42 -1.72
CA THR A 248 19.96 -28.50 -2.04
C THR A 248 20.34 -28.44 -3.52
N SER A 249 20.10 -29.50 -4.32
CA SER A 249 20.37 -29.49 -5.76
C SER A 249 19.24 -28.94 -6.62
N PHE A 250 18.04 -28.74 -6.07
CA PHE A 250 16.85 -28.41 -6.85
C PHE A 250 16.89 -26.97 -7.40
N ASN A 251 16.77 -26.81 -8.71
CA ASN A 251 16.74 -25.50 -9.37
C ASN A 251 15.94 -25.53 -10.70
N GLN A 252 14.77 -26.18 -10.72
CA GLN A 252 13.97 -26.38 -11.93
C GLN A 252 12.88 -25.32 -12.13
N PRO A 253 12.52 -24.96 -13.38
CA PRO A 253 11.66 -23.82 -13.69
C PRO A 253 10.17 -24.11 -13.44
N ILE A 254 9.74 -23.99 -12.18
CA ILE A 254 8.35 -24.23 -11.73
C ILE A 254 7.44 -23.00 -11.77
N GLY A 255 7.86 -21.94 -12.46
CA GLY A 255 7.09 -20.69 -12.59
C GLY A 255 5.74 -20.85 -13.31
N SER A 256 5.56 -21.95 -14.07
CA SER A 256 4.34 -22.28 -14.81
C SER A 256 3.21 -22.87 -13.95
N TRP A 257 3.50 -23.25 -12.71
CA TRP A 257 2.53 -23.91 -11.84
C TRP A 257 1.33 -23.00 -11.51
N ASN A 258 0.14 -23.60 -11.51
CA ASN A 258 -1.06 -22.94 -11.04
C ASN A 258 -1.17 -23.10 -9.51
N THR A 259 -0.99 -21.99 -8.78
CA THR A 259 -1.05 -21.96 -7.32
C THR A 259 -2.34 -21.36 -6.76
N ALA A 260 -3.35 -21.10 -7.59
CA ALA A 260 -4.54 -20.34 -7.20
C ALA A 260 -5.41 -21.01 -6.12
N ASN A 261 -5.19 -22.30 -5.84
CA ASN A 261 -5.88 -23.06 -4.80
C ASN A 261 -5.01 -23.36 -3.56
N VAL A 262 -3.72 -23.04 -3.60
CA VAL A 262 -2.79 -23.35 -2.51
C VAL A 262 -3.04 -22.41 -1.33
N THR A 263 -3.08 -22.99 -0.13
CA THR A 263 -3.27 -22.26 1.14
C THR A 263 -2.05 -22.29 2.06
N THR A 264 -1.18 -23.29 1.92
CA THR A 264 0.02 -23.49 2.76
C THR A 264 1.26 -23.70 1.90
N MET A 265 2.27 -22.83 2.09
CA MET A 265 3.57 -22.87 1.41
C MET A 265 4.74 -22.63 2.39
N GLY A 266 4.52 -22.84 3.69
CA GLY A 266 5.55 -22.68 4.71
C GLY A 266 6.76 -23.55 4.42
N SER A 267 7.96 -22.99 4.62
CA SER A 267 9.25 -23.65 4.44
C SER A 267 9.46 -24.34 3.09
N LEU A 268 8.74 -23.95 2.05
CA LEU A 268 8.74 -24.61 0.73
C LEU A 268 10.15 -24.78 0.16
N PHE A 269 11.00 -23.76 0.25
CA PHE A 269 12.38 -23.73 -0.23
C PHE A 269 13.40 -23.54 0.90
N CYS A 270 13.02 -23.84 2.14
CA CYS A 270 13.94 -23.77 3.27
C CYS A 270 15.16 -24.66 3.00
N GLU A 271 16.38 -24.12 3.13
CA GLU A 271 17.65 -24.79 2.83
C GLU A 271 17.81 -25.30 1.38
N ALA A 272 16.95 -24.90 0.44
CA ALA A 272 17.12 -25.16 -0.99
C ALA A 272 18.17 -24.20 -1.59
N THR A 273 19.43 -24.39 -1.21
CA THR A 273 20.52 -23.40 -1.41
C THR A 273 20.78 -23.01 -2.86
N ASN A 274 20.49 -23.87 -3.85
CA ASN A 274 20.67 -23.57 -5.27
C ASN A 274 19.43 -23.00 -5.98
N PHE A 275 18.27 -22.95 -5.33
CA PHE A 275 17.03 -22.55 -5.98
C PHE A 275 17.01 -21.04 -6.28
N ASN A 276 16.87 -20.69 -7.57
CA ASN A 276 16.80 -19.29 -8.01
C ASN A 276 15.96 -19.13 -9.30
N GLN A 277 14.81 -19.81 -9.38
CA GLN A 277 13.94 -19.78 -10.57
C GLN A 277 12.79 -18.78 -10.43
N PRO A 278 12.34 -18.15 -11.53
CA PRO A 278 11.31 -17.12 -11.49
C PRO A 278 9.95 -17.70 -11.08
N ILE A 279 9.40 -17.18 -9.97
CA ILE A 279 8.11 -17.55 -9.39
C ILE A 279 7.19 -16.35 -9.12
N GLY A 280 7.54 -15.17 -9.65
CA GLY A 280 6.79 -13.93 -9.47
C GLY A 280 5.35 -13.97 -10.01
N ASN A 281 5.04 -14.91 -10.92
CA ASN A 281 3.72 -15.08 -11.53
C ASN A 281 2.75 -15.95 -10.71
N TRP A 282 3.19 -16.52 -9.59
CA TRP A 282 2.33 -17.33 -8.74
C TRP A 282 1.20 -16.51 -8.10
N ASN A 283 0.02 -17.12 -8.02
CA ASN A 283 -1.12 -16.54 -7.30
C ASN A 283 -1.04 -16.96 -5.82
N THR A 284 -0.70 -16.02 -4.95
CA THR A 284 -0.56 -16.24 -3.50
C THR A 284 -1.77 -15.73 -2.69
N ALA A 285 -2.86 -15.32 -3.33
CA ALA A 285 -3.95 -14.60 -2.66
C ALA A 285 -4.65 -15.41 -1.54
N LYS A 286 -4.58 -16.75 -1.59
CA LYS A 286 -5.13 -17.66 -0.59
C LYS A 286 -4.10 -18.17 0.43
N VAL A 287 -2.82 -17.85 0.26
CA VAL A 287 -1.75 -18.35 1.14
C VAL A 287 -1.79 -17.61 2.47
N ILE A 288 -1.87 -18.38 3.56
CA ILE A 288 -1.98 -17.84 4.93
C ILE A 288 -0.62 -17.94 5.66
N ASN A 289 0.09 -19.05 5.46
CA ASN A 289 1.39 -19.31 6.07
C ASN A 289 2.51 -19.23 5.03
N MET A 290 3.45 -18.29 5.23
CA MET A 290 4.67 -18.10 4.44
C MET A 290 5.94 -18.18 5.34
N GLU A 291 5.81 -18.71 6.56
CA GLU A 291 6.90 -18.90 7.50
C GLU A 291 8.04 -19.70 6.86
N GLY A 292 9.28 -19.23 7.02
CA GLY A 292 10.50 -19.95 6.62
C GLY A 292 10.63 -20.25 5.13
N MET A 293 9.77 -19.70 4.26
CA MET A 293 9.66 -20.11 2.85
C MET A 293 11.01 -20.15 2.12
N PHE A 294 11.90 -19.19 2.40
CA PHE A 294 13.26 -19.08 1.85
C PHE A 294 14.34 -19.06 2.93
N PHE A 295 14.08 -19.61 4.13
CA PHE A 295 15.10 -19.70 5.18
C PHE A 295 16.34 -20.44 4.64
N LYS A 296 17.53 -19.82 4.68
CA LYS A 296 18.79 -20.34 4.11
C LYS A 296 18.76 -20.69 2.61
N ALA A 297 17.81 -20.15 1.84
CA ALA A 297 17.83 -20.24 0.37
C ALA A 297 18.84 -19.24 -0.21
N THR A 298 20.14 -19.51 0.00
CA THR A 298 21.23 -18.53 -0.16
C THR A 298 21.37 -17.95 -1.57
N ALA A 299 20.96 -18.68 -2.63
CA ALA A 299 21.00 -18.20 -4.01
C ALA A 299 19.74 -17.44 -4.47
N PHE A 300 18.64 -17.45 -3.70
CA PHE A 300 17.36 -16.93 -4.17
C PHE A 300 17.34 -15.40 -4.25
N ASN A 301 17.08 -14.84 -5.44
CA ASN A 301 16.97 -13.39 -5.64
C ASN A 301 16.01 -13.05 -6.80
N GLN A 302 14.84 -13.69 -6.87
CA GLN A 302 13.87 -13.51 -7.95
C GLN A 302 12.75 -12.52 -7.59
N PRO A 303 12.25 -11.72 -8.55
CA PRO A 303 11.25 -10.70 -8.28
C PRO A 303 9.91 -11.32 -7.84
N ILE A 304 9.49 -10.97 -6.62
CA ILE A 304 8.24 -11.43 -5.98
C ILE A 304 7.37 -10.28 -5.45
N GLY A 305 7.70 -9.03 -5.83
CA GLY A 305 6.96 -7.84 -5.41
C GLY A 305 5.49 -7.83 -5.83
N ASN A 306 5.11 -8.61 -6.85
CA ASN A 306 3.74 -8.72 -7.37
C ASN A 306 2.85 -9.72 -6.61
N TRP A 307 3.38 -10.43 -5.62
CA TRP A 307 2.59 -11.36 -4.83
C TRP A 307 1.50 -10.66 -4.01
N ASN A 308 0.35 -11.32 -3.90
CA ASN A 308 -0.74 -10.86 -3.03
C ASN A 308 -0.58 -11.47 -1.64
N THR A 309 -0.13 -10.65 -0.68
CA THR A 309 0.11 -11.07 0.71
C THR A 309 -1.03 -10.70 1.66
N ALA A 310 -2.18 -10.22 1.18
CA ALA A 310 -3.27 -9.71 2.02
C ALA A 310 -3.94 -10.77 2.92
N SER A 311 -3.64 -12.05 2.71
CA SER A 311 -4.10 -13.18 3.52
C SER A 311 -3.05 -13.72 4.49
N ALA A 312 -1.77 -13.34 4.33
CA ALA A 312 -0.68 -13.82 5.16
C ALA A 312 -0.81 -13.33 6.61
N VAL A 313 -0.50 -14.20 7.56
CA VAL A 313 -0.57 -13.91 9.01
C VAL A 313 0.81 -13.88 9.67
N THR A 314 1.80 -14.57 9.10
CA THR A 314 3.17 -14.62 9.62
C THR A 314 4.19 -14.60 8.47
N PHE A 315 5.31 -13.91 8.72
CA PHE A 315 6.52 -13.94 7.90
C PHE A 315 7.75 -14.37 8.71
N ASP A 316 7.55 -15.07 9.83
CA ASP A 316 8.66 -15.58 10.64
C ASP A 316 9.66 -16.34 9.76
N TYR A 317 10.94 -16.04 9.93
CA TYR A 317 12.07 -16.66 9.21
C TYR A 317 12.03 -16.59 7.67
N MET A 318 11.09 -15.85 7.06
CA MET A 318 10.80 -15.98 5.62
C MET A 318 12.03 -15.85 4.73
N PHE A 319 12.95 -14.94 5.04
CA PHE A 319 14.22 -14.70 4.33
C PHE A 319 15.43 -14.78 5.27
N CYS A 320 15.31 -15.44 6.42
CA CYS A 320 16.42 -15.59 7.34
C CYS A 320 17.58 -16.31 6.61
N GLU A 321 18.80 -15.79 6.71
CA GLU A 321 20.00 -16.29 6.01
C GLU A 321 19.86 -16.41 4.47
N ALA A 322 18.87 -15.76 3.84
CA ALA A 322 18.73 -15.68 2.38
C ALA A 322 19.72 -14.64 1.82
N ALA A 323 21.01 -14.98 1.84
CA ALA A 323 22.14 -14.05 1.68
C ALA A 323 22.09 -13.17 0.42
N ALA A 324 21.54 -13.67 -0.70
CA ALA A 324 21.46 -12.96 -1.97
C ALA A 324 20.18 -12.14 -2.18
N PHE A 325 19.16 -12.26 -1.32
CA PHE A 325 17.84 -11.67 -1.57
C PHE A 325 17.84 -10.15 -1.39
N ASN A 326 17.49 -9.40 -2.45
CA ASN A 326 17.37 -7.94 -2.42
C ASN A 326 16.30 -7.43 -3.41
N GLN A 327 15.11 -8.03 -3.43
CA GLN A 327 14.05 -7.69 -4.39
C GLN A 327 13.01 -6.74 -3.79
N PRO A 328 12.45 -5.80 -4.58
CA PRO A 328 11.51 -4.81 -4.08
C PRO A 328 10.20 -5.45 -3.61
N ILE A 329 9.92 -5.32 -2.31
CA ILE A 329 8.73 -5.86 -1.62
C ILE A 329 7.96 -4.80 -0.83
N GLY A 330 8.31 -3.51 -1.00
CA GLY A 330 7.62 -2.39 -0.32
C GLY A 330 6.12 -2.30 -0.62
N ASN A 331 5.65 -2.90 -1.71
CA ASN A 331 4.23 -2.92 -2.10
C ASN A 331 3.40 -4.05 -1.45
N TRP A 332 4.02 -4.91 -0.66
CA TRP A 332 3.30 -6.00 0.01
C TRP A 332 2.28 -5.48 1.03
N ASN A 333 1.15 -6.18 1.10
CA ASN A 333 0.10 -5.88 2.06
C ASN A 333 0.36 -6.64 3.37
N THR A 334 0.74 -5.90 4.42
CA THR A 334 1.09 -6.45 5.74
C THR A 334 -0.01 -6.29 6.79
N VAL A 335 -1.22 -5.85 6.42
CA VAL A 335 -2.25 -5.42 7.40
C VAL A 335 -2.77 -6.53 8.32
N LYS A 336 -2.53 -7.81 7.98
CA LYS A 336 -2.90 -8.98 8.79
C LYS A 336 -1.70 -9.70 9.42
N VAL A 337 -0.48 -9.31 9.08
CA VAL A 337 0.73 -9.98 9.55
C VAL A 337 0.94 -9.62 11.00
N THR A 338 0.96 -10.63 11.88
CA THR A 338 1.19 -10.44 13.31
C THR A 338 2.63 -10.70 13.71
N ARG A 339 3.39 -11.53 12.97
CA ARG A 339 4.75 -11.95 13.35
C ARG A 339 5.73 -11.83 12.18
N MET A 340 6.92 -11.30 12.46
CA MET A 340 8.04 -11.12 11.52
C MET A 340 9.38 -11.48 12.20
N VAL A 341 9.38 -12.48 13.10
CA VAL A 341 10.54 -12.93 13.86
C VAL A 341 11.65 -13.37 12.91
N ASN A 342 12.84 -12.83 13.08
CA ASN A 342 14.03 -13.15 12.29
C ASN A 342 13.84 -13.07 10.77
N MET A 343 12.80 -12.37 10.27
CA MET A 343 12.41 -12.42 8.85
C MET A 343 13.57 -12.15 7.89
N PHE A 344 14.47 -11.22 8.23
CA PHE A 344 15.66 -10.86 7.46
C PHE A 344 16.96 -11.04 8.26
N GLN A 345 16.95 -11.84 9.33
CA GLN A 345 18.17 -12.10 10.10
C GLN A 345 19.24 -12.67 9.15
N ALA A 346 20.44 -12.09 9.14
CA ALA A 346 21.56 -12.46 8.27
C ALA A 346 21.23 -12.48 6.74
N ALA A 347 20.17 -11.80 6.30
CA ALA A 347 19.90 -11.53 4.88
C ALA A 347 20.84 -10.41 4.39
N SER A 348 22.12 -10.76 4.20
CA SER A 348 23.23 -9.80 4.05
C SER A 348 23.09 -8.80 2.90
N ALA A 349 22.34 -9.11 1.84
CA ALA A 349 22.13 -8.23 0.69
C ALA A 349 20.87 -7.36 0.77
N PHE A 350 19.98 -7.59 1.74
CA PHE A 350 18.65 -6.96 1.76
C PHE A 350 18.73 -5.48 2.18
N ASN A 351 18.33 -4.56 1.28
CA ASN A 351 18.29 -3.11 1.54
C ASN A 351 17.10 -2.42 0.83
N GLN A 352 15.92 -3.02 0.86
CA GLN A 352 14.75 -2.49 0.14
C GLN A 352 13.88 -1.59 1.01
N PRO A 353 13.28 -0.52 0.46
CA PRO A 353 12.45 0.39 1.22
C PRO A 353 11.14 -0.29 1.65
N ILE A 354 10.98 -0.46 2.97
CA ILE A 354 9.82 -1.08 3.62
C ILE A 354 9.22 -0.21 4.73
N GLY A 355 9.65 1.05 4.83
CA GLY A 355 9.15 2.02 5.83
C GLY A 355 7.65 2.32 5.70
N ASN A 356 7.06 2.02 4.54
CA ASN A 356 5.63 2.19 4.23
C ASN A 356 4.74 1.01 4.68
N TRP A 357 5.32 -0.10 5.14
CA TRP A 357 4.56 -1.26 5.59
C TRP A 357 3.66 -0.92 6.79
N ASN A 358 2.46 -1.49 6.79
CA ASN A 358 1.54 -1.35 7.91
C ASN A 358 1.89 -2.37 9.00
N THR A 359 2.51 -1.89 10.07
CA THR A 359 2.92 -2.71 11.23
C THR A 359 1.98 -2.61 12.43
N SER A 360 0.76 -2.07 12.24
CA SER A 360 -0.16 -1.73 13.34
C SER A 360 -0.67 -2.92 14.17
N VAL A 361 -0.55 -4.13 13.64
CA VAL A 361 -0.99 -5.39 14.28
C VAL A 361 0.16 -6.37 14.53
N VAL A 362 1.39 -6.02 14.15
CA VAL A 362 2.57 -6.86 14.38
C VAL A 362 2.91 -6.81 15.87
N ASN A 363 3.16 -7.96 16.47
CA ASN A 363 3.55 -8.10 17.87
C ASN A 363 4.92 -8.78 18.08
N HIS A 364 5.49 -9.41 17.06
CA HIS A 364 6.80 -10.08 17.17
C HIS A 364 7.76 -9.61 16.06
N PHE A 365 8.88 -8.98 16.45
CA PHE A 365 9.95 -8.42 15.60
C PHE A 365 11.36 -8.87 16.04
N GLU A 366 11.45 -9.83 16.95
CA GLU A 366 12.69 -10.33 17.52
C GLU A 366 13.67 -10.70 16.42
N GLY A 367 14.87 -10.10 16.47
CA GLY A 367 15.94 -10.32 15.51
C GLY A 367 15.61 -10.03 14.03
N MET A 368 14.52 -9.30 13.71
CA MET A 368 14.03 -9.14 12.33
C MET A 368 15.13 -8.75 11.33
N PHE A 369 16.05 -7.86 11.70
CA PHE A 369 17.18 -7.42 10.86
C PHE A 369 18.54 -7.73 11.49
N ALA A 370 18.60 -8.61 12.49
CA ALA A 370 19.87 -8.96 13.14
C ALA A 370 20.88 -9.45 12.10
N ASP A 371 22.08 -8.86 12.06
CA ASP A 371 23.16 -9.19 11.11
C ASP A 371 22.77 -9.00 9.61
N ALA A 372 21.68 -8.30 9.30
CA ALA A 372 21.34 -7.87 7.92
C ALA A 372 22.23 -6.69 7.51
N THR A 373 23.48 -6.98 7.14
CA THR A 373 24.57 -5.99 7.03
C THR A 373 24.38 -4.90 5.97
N ALA A 374 23.56 -5.12 4.94
CA ALA A 374 23.21 -4.10 3.95
C ALA A 374 21.97 -3.26 4.32
N PHE A 375 21.18 -3.66 5.32
CA PHE A 375 19.88 -3.04 5.58
C PHE A 375 20.03 -1.62 6.15
N ASN A 376 19.87 -0.60 5.31
CA ASN A 376 20.03 0.82 5.66
C ASN A 376 18.80 1.65 5.25
N GLN A 377 17.66 1.38 5.89
CA GLN A 377 16.38 2.06 5.61
C GLN A 377 15.73 2.58 6.88
N SER A 378 15.14 3.77 6.83
CA SER A 378 14.39 4.33 7.96
C SER A 378 13.08 3.58 8.22
N LEU A 379 12.78 3.34 9.50
CA LEU A 379 11.54 2.72 10.00
C LEU A 379 10.64 3.72 10.73
N ALA A 380 10.86 5.03 10.53
CA ALA A 380 10.14 6.11 11.20
C ALA A 380 8.61 6.02 11.07
N GLY A 381 8.11 5.52 9.93
CA GLY A 381 6.68 5.37 9.65
C GLY A 381 6.01 4.18 10.33
N TRP A 382 6.77 3.26 10.93
CA TRP A 382 6.21 2.06 11.53
C TRP A 382 5.42 2.36 12.81
N LEU A 383 4.30 1.64 12.97
CA LEU A 383 3.40 1.77 14.10
C LEU A 383 3.80 0.79 15.21
N VAL A 384 4.49 1.29 16.22
CA VAL A 384 4.94 0.51 17.38
C VAL A 384 3.82 0.36 18.43
N ARG A 385 2.86 -0.54 18.18
CA ARG A 385 1.58 -0.72 18.92
C ARG A 385 1.60 -1.91 19.92
N PRO A 386 0.51 -2.24 20.66
CA PRO A 386 0.60 -3.18 21.80
C PRO A 386 0.99 -4.61 21.41
N PHE A 387 1.79 -5.24 22.29
CA PHE A 387 2.38 -6.60 22.24
C PHE A 387 3.75 -6.77 21.58
N PHE A 388 4.50 -5.69 21.31
CA PHE A 388 5.85 -5.76 20.73
C PHE A 388 6.91 -6.44 21.60
N GLU A 389 7.53 -7.48 21.05
CA GLU A 389 8.89 -7.91 21.39
C GLU A 389 9.82 -7.53 20.21
N MET A 390 10.83 -6.68 20.45
CA MET A 390 11.77 -6.18 19.44
C MET A 390 13.23 -6.36 19.89
N THR A 391 13.45 -7.37 20.73
CA THR A 391 14.79 -7.73 21.22
C THR A 391 15.67 -8.06 20.03
N ASP A 392 16.89 -7.54 20.03
CA ASP A 392 17.91 -7.78 18.99
C ASP A 392 17.53 -7.37 17.56
N MET A 393 16.38 -6.70 17.37
CA MET A 393 15.81 -6.38 16.06
C MET A 393 16.80 -5.71 15.10
N LEU A 394 17.64 -4.81 15.59
CA LEU A 394 18.58 -3.99 14.81
C LEU A 394 20.05 -4.28 15.13
N ASN A 395 20.34 -5.38 15.82
CA ASN A 395 21.72 -5.74 16.14
C ASN A 395 22.53 -5.95 14.86
N ASN A 396 23.68 -5.26 14.74
CA ASN A 396 24.65 -5.45 13.66
C ASN A 396 24.11 -5.32 12.23
N CYS A 397 22.95 -4.66 12.02
CA CYS A 397 22.40 -4.47 10.67
C CYS A 397 23.19 -3.42 9.86
N GLY A 398 22.70 -2.99 8.70
CA GLY A 398 23.33 -1.93 7.88
C GLY A 398 22.95 -0.50 8.25
N MET A 399 21.98 -0.30 9.16
CA MET A 399 21.35 0.99 9.42
C MET A 399 22.35 2.02 9.94
N ASP A 400 22.60 3.04 9.14
CA ASP A 400 23.52 4.12 9.47
C ASP A 400 22.93 5.08 10.51
N CYS A 401 23.72 6.12 10.85
CA CYS A 401 23.31 7.09 11.84
C CYS A 401 22.09 7.93 11.43
N GLU A 402 21.92 8.19 10.13
CA GLU A 402 20.83 8.97 9.58
C GLU A 402 19.51 8.20 9.74
N ASN A 403 19.45 6.98 9.22
CA ASN A 403 18.24 6.14 9.27
C ASN A 403 17.88 5.70 10.69
N TYR A 404 18.88 5.43 11.55
CA TYR A 404 18.61 5.11 12.95
C TYR A 404 18.08 6.33 13.72
N SER A 405 18.65 7.52 13.50
CA SER A 405 18.16 8.76 14.11
C SER A 405 16.74 9.09 13.67
N ALA A 406 16.44 8.97 12.37
CA ALA A 406 15.11 9.17 11.81
C ALA A 406 14.10 8.18 12.41
N THR A 407 14.48 6.91 12.54
CA THR A 407 13.65 5.86 13.16
C THR A 407 13.29 6.22 14.60
N LEU A 408 14.26 6.61 15.43
CA LEU A 408 14.03 7.03 16.81
C LEU A 408 13.12 8.27 16.91
N ASN A 409 13.35 9.27 16.06
CA ASN A 409 12.53 10.48 16.01
C ASN A 409 11.09 10.21 15.58
N GLY A 410 10.90 9.35 14.57
CA GLY A 410 9.59 8.92 14.10
C GLY A 410 8.81 8.16 15.18
N TRP A 411 9.46 7.20 15.84
CA TRP A 411 8.84 6.46 16.95
C TRP A 411 8.53 7.38 18.14
N ASN A 412 9.41 8.31 18.49
CA ASN A 412 9.13 9.26 19.57
C ASN A 412 7.95 10.20 19.28
N SER A 413 7.87 10.70 18.04
CA SER A 413 6.82 11.65 17.62
C SER A 413 5.45 10.98 17.43
N ASN A 414 5.44 9.66 17.27
CA ASN A 414 4.21 8.90 17.09
C ASN A 414 3.48 8.71 18.44
N PRO A 415 2.27 9.29 18.62
CA PRO A 415 1.52 9.17 19.88
C PRO A 415 1.10 7.72 20.18
N GLY A 416 1.05 6.86 19.16
CA GLY A 416 0.75 5.44 19.27
C GLY A 416 1.92 4.57 19.75
N THR A 417 3.13 5.14 19.87
CA THR A 417 4.32 4.41 20.33
C THR A 417 4.19 4.02 21.79
N ARG A 418 4.27 2.70 22.01
CA ARG A 418 4.11 2.04 23.31
C ARG A 418 5.29 2.30 24.26
N SER A 419 5.01 2.16 25.56
CA SER A 419 6.00 2.14 26.63
C SER A 419 6.53 0.74 26.96
N ASN A 420 7.70 0.65 27.58
CA ASN A 420 8.34 -0.54 28.15
C ASN A 420 8.73 -1.59 27.10
N LEU A 421 9.44 -1.15 26.05
CA LEU A 421 9.99 -2.04 25.02
C LEU A 421 11.50 -2.21 25.22
N SER A 422 12.04 -3.35 24.79
CA SER A 422 13.48 -3.60 24.73
C SER A 422 13.92 -3.66 23.29
N LEU A 423 14.71 -2.68 22.84
CA LEU A 423 15.28 -2.63 21.49
C LEU A 423 16.75 -3.04 21.53
N GLY A 424 17.08 -4.13 20.84
CA GLY A 424 18.47 -4.44 20.53
C GLY A 424 18.92 -3.72 19.28
N ALA A 425 19.97 -2.90 19.42
CA ALA A 425 20.53 -2.05 18.39
C ALA A 425 22.07 -2.04 18.47
N ALA A 426 22.67 -3.20 18.73
CA ALA A 426 24.12 -3.38 18.78
C ALA A 426 24.81 -2.80 17.53
N GLY A 427 25.81 -1.94 17.75
CA GLY A 427 26.58 -1.32 16.68
C GLY A 427 25.82 -0.21 15.92
N ARG A 428 24.63 0.22 16.38
CA ARG A 428 23.94 1.39 15.83
C ARG A 428 24.43 2.67 16.48
N LEU A 429 24.56 3.73 15.68
CA LEU A 429 24.90 5.06 16.15
C LEU A 429 23.72 6.01 15.94
N TYR A 430 23.38 6.85 16.91
CA TYR A 430 22.36 7.90 16.75
C TYR A 430 22.98 9.29 16.88
N GLY A 431 22.45 10.24 16.12
CA GLY A 431 22.94 11.61 16.05
C GLY A 431 22.47 12.48 17.20
N THR A 432 23.08 13.66 17.34
CA THR A 432 22.68 14.67 18.33
C THR A 432 21.21 15.11 18.15
N ASN A 433 20.68 15.03 16.94
CA ASN A 433 19.27 15.27 16.60
C ASN A 433 18.29 14.21 17.13
N ALA A 434 18.75 13.01 17.47
CA ALA A 434 17.91 11.96 18.04
C ALA A 434 18.07 11.80 19.57
N VAL A 435 18.99 12.54 20.20
CA VAL A 435 19.25 12.46 21.65
C VAL A 435 17.96 12.70 22.46
N ALA A 436 17.19 13.73 22.10
CA ALA A 436 15.95 14.06 22.80
C ALA A 436 14.89 12.96 22.64
N ALA A 437 14.72 12.44 21.43
CA ALA A 437 13.79 11.36 21.14
C ALA A 437 14.16 10.07 21.88
N ARG A 438 15.42 9.63 21.79
CA ARG A 438 15.91 8.46 22.52
C ARG A 438 15.76 8.61 24.03
N THR A 439 16.08 9.80 24.57
CA THR A 439 15.92 10.09 26.00
C THR A 439 14.46 10.02 26.42
N ASN A 440 13.53 10.56 25.63
CA ASN A 440 12.10 10.48 25.90
C ASN A 440 11.58 9.03 25.85
N LEU A 441 11.95 8.28 24.80
CA LEU A 441 11.65 6.84 24.70
C LEU A 441 12.14 6.07 25.94
N MET A 442 13.35 6.35 26.41
CA MET A 442 13.88 5.71 27.62
C MET A 442 13.18 6.16 28.91
N THR A 443 13.11 7.45 29.16
CA THR A 443 12.72 8.00 30.47
C THR A 443 11.22 8.14 30.65
N THR A 444 10.51 8.54 29.59
CA THR A 444 9.06 8.78 29.63
C THR A 444 8.30 7.55 29.16
N LYS A 445 8.83 6.83 28.17
CA LYS A 445 8.24 5.59 27.66
C LYS A 445 8.87 4.33 28.26
N GLY A 446 9.89 4.40 29.11
CA GLY A 446 10.43 3.22 29.80
C GLY A 446 11.14 2.21 28.89
N TRP A 447 11.62 2.63 27.71
CA TRP A 447 12.35 1.74 26.81
C TRP A 447 13.73 1.37 27.36
N ILE A 448 14.16 0.16 27.06
CA ILE A 448 15.51 -0.35 27.27
C ILE A 448 16.18 -0.43 25.89
N PHE A 449 17.36 0.15 25.77
CA PHE A 449 18.19 0.06 24.57
C PHE A 449 19.43 -0.76 24.90
N THR A 450 19.75 -1.75 24.07
CA THR A 450 20.97 -2.56 24.21
C THR A 450 21.88 -2.37 22.99
N GLY A 451 23.11 -1.90 23.24
CA GLY A 451 24.19 -1.90 22.26
C GLY A 451 24.28 -0.71 21.29
N ASP A 452 23.37 0.25 21.34
CA ASP A 452 23.49 1.50 20.58
C ASP A 452 24.35 2.55 21.32
N ALA A 453 24.90 3.51 20.56
CA ALA A 453 25.72 4.59 21.10
C ALA A 453 25.45 5.92 20.39
N ALA A 454 25.75 7.03 21.06
CA ALA A 454 25.71 8.34 20.41
C ALA A 454 26.87 8.46 19.41
N SER A 455 26.61 9.00 18.22
CA SER A 455 27.65 9.29 17.22
C SER A 455 28.53 10.49 17.64
N GLY A 456 28.03 11.34 18.55
CA GLY A 456 28.66 12.61 18.92
C GLY A 456 28.49 13.72 17.87
N THR A 457 27.80 13.47 16.76
CA THR A 457 27.63 14.39 15.63
C THR A 457 26.16 14.48 15.22
N PHE A 458 25.79 15.52 14.47
CA PHE A 458 24.45 15.63 13.87
C PHE A 458 24.35 14.65 12.69
N CYS A 459 23.26 13.88 12.63
CA CYS A 459 23.03 12.92 11.54
C CYS A 459 21.87 13.45 10.67
N PRO A 460 22.16 14.28 9.65
CA PRO A 460 21.17 15.02 8.88
C PRO A 460 20.32 14.11 8.01
N SER A 461 19.02 14.34 7.98
CA SER A 461 18.10 13.78 6.99
C SER A 461 18.31 14.48 5.64
N PRO A 462 18.45 13.75 4.53
CA PRO A 462 18.75 14.33 3.24
C PRO A 462 17.50 14.88 2.57
N PHE A 463 17.72 15.80 1.64
CA PHE A 463 16.74 16.18 0.63
C PHE A 463 16.73 15.11 -0.46
N ILE A 464 15.57 14.48 -0.68
CA ILE A 464 15.41 13.35 -1.59
C ILE A 464 14.54 13.77 -2.77
N THR A 465 15.05 13.55 -3.97
CA THR A 465 14.36 13.89 -5.22
C THR A 465 14.41 12.74 -6.21
N THR A 466 13.38 12.65 -7.05
CA THR A 466 13.30 11.66 -8.13
C THR A 466 13.34 12.35 -9.48
N TRP A 467 14.16 11.83 -10.38
CA TRP A 467 14.45 12.39 -11.69
C TRP A 467 14.27 11.36 -12.79
N LYS A 468 14.00 11.81 -14.01
CA LYS A 468 13.93 10.97 -15.20
C LYS A 468 14.88 11.51 -16.27
N THR A 469 15.98 10.80 -16.51
CA THR A 469 17.13 11.30 -17.29
C THR A 469 16.81 11.54 -18.77
N ASP A 470 15.83 10.80 -19.31
CA ASP A 470 15.38 10.86 -20.71
C ASP A 470 14.26 11.87 -20.97
N ASN A 471 13.81 12.62 -19.95
CA ASN A 471 13.01 13.82 -20.18
C ASN A 471 13.88 14.94 -20.78
N ILE A 472 13.24 15.93 -21.43
CA ILE A 472 13.93 17.06 -22.05
C ILE A 472 14.70 17.87 -20.98
N GLY A 473 15.91 18.32 -21.30
CA GLY A 473 16.73 19.14 -20.42
C GLY A 473 18.05 19.51 -21.08
N ASP A 474 18.86 20.30 -20.39
CA ASP A 474 20.17 20.75 -20.87
C ASP A 474 21.21 19.61 -20.89
N SER A 475 21.11 18.66 -19.95
CA SER A 475 21.98 17.48 -19.93
C SER A 475 21.47 16.38 -20.87
N ASN A 476 22.36 15.46 -21.26
CA ASN A 476 22.02 14.37 -22.18
C ASN A 476 20.98 13.38 -21.59
N GLY A 477 20.46 12.47 -22.41
CA GLY A 477 19.38 11.53 -22.02
C GLY A 477 19.73 10.47 -20.97
N THR A 478 20.97 10.43 -20.46
CA THR A 478 21.41 9.53 -19.39
C THR A 478 21.88 10.31 -18.16
N SER A 479 21.79 11.64 -18.19
CA SER A 479 22.34 12.51 -17.14
C SER A 479 21.27 13.40 -16.51
N ILE A 480 21.60 13.92 -15.32
CA ILE A 480 20.91 15.05 -14.69
C ILE A 480 21.93 16.06 -14.17
N THR A 481 21.51 17.31 -14.02
CA THR A 481 22.26 18.41 -13.42
C THR A 481 21.48 18.97 -12.25
N ILE A 482 22.11 19.02 -11.07
CA ILE A 482 21.56 19.68 -9.88
C ILE A 482 21.95 21.16 -9.96
N PRO A 483 20.99 22.09 -10.16
CA PRO A 483 21.31 23.50 -10.38
C PRO A 483 21.42 24.27 -9.06
N THR A 484 22.44 25.11 -8.96
CA THR A 484 22.80 25.95 -7.81
C THR A 484 22.91 27.40 -8.24
N THR A 485 23.13 28.32 -7.29
CA THR A 485 23.35 29.73 -7.59
C THR A 485 24.22 30.43 -6.55
N GLY A 486 25.18 31.24 -6.99
CA GLY A 486 26.03 32.02 -6.09
C GLY A 486 27.05 31.16 -5.32
N VAL A 487 27.25 31.46 -4.04
CA VAL A 487 28.25 30.82 -3.16
C VAL A 487 27.58 30.24 -1.91
N GLY A 488 28.33 29.45 -1.12
CA GLY A 488 27.85 28.90 0.14
C GLY A 488 27.40 27.44 0.06
N TYR A 489 27.61 26.78 -1.08
CA TYR A 489 27.40 25.36 -1.25
C TYR A 489 28.60 24.58 -0.71
N ASN A 490 28.30 23.52 0.03
CA ASN A 490 29.24 22.47 0.38
C ASN A 490 28.38 21.24 0.70
N TYR A 491 28.01 20.53 -0.36
CA TYR A 491 27.07 19.41 -0.29
C TYR A 491 27.68 18.14 -0.87
N GLU A 492 27.01 17.05 -0.58
CA GLU A 492 27.34 15.73 -1.10
C GLU A 492 26.07 15.06 -1.63
N VAL A 493 26.27 14.19 -2.63
CA VAL A 493 25.20 13.51 -3.36
C VAL A 493 25.44 12.01 -3.33
N ASP A 494 24.39 11.27 -2.99
CA ASP A 494 24.23 9.84 -3.23
C ASP A 494 23.34 9.70 -4.48
N TRP A 495 23.95 9.28 -5.59
CA TRP A 495 23.29 9.26 -6.90
C TRP A 495 22.32 8.09 -7.06
N ASN A 496 22.49 7.02 -6.29
CA ASN A 496 21.70 5.80 -6.44
C ASN A 496 20.78 5.51 -5.25
N ASN A 497 20.76 6.41 -4.25
CA ASN A 497 19.97 6.29 -3.04
C ASN A 497 20.28 4.97 -2.29
N ASP A 498 21.54 4.54 -2.33
CA ASP A 498 22.02 3.29 -1.72
C ASP A 498 22.59 3.47 -0.30
N GLY A 499 22.70 4.72 0.16
CA GLY A 499 23.25 5.11 1.45
C GLY A 499 24.74 5.47 1.42
N ILE A 500 25.39 5.40 0.26
CA ILE A 500 26.78 5.81 0.05
C ILE A 500 26.77 7.13 -0.73
N TYR A 501 27.38 8.17 -0.15
CA TYR A 501 27.53 9.45 -0.82
C TYR A 501 28.74 9.40 -1.76
N ASP A 502 28.46 9.22 -3.05
CA ASP A 502 29.45 9.02 -4.11
C ASP A 502 30.35 10.23 -4.34
N GLN A 503 29.80 11.43 -4.09
CA GLN A 503 30.49 12.68 -4.40
C GLN A 503 30.27 13.69 -3.29
N ALA A 504 31.36 14.23 -2.73
CA ALA A 504 31.34 15.18 -1.63
C ALA A 504 32.14 16.44 -1.93
N GLY A 505 31.90 17.50 -1.15
CA GLY A 505 32.60 18.78 -1.27
C GLY A 505 32.16 19.62 -2.47
N ILE A 506 30.92 19.44 -2.94
CA ILE A 506 30.39 20.11 -4.13
C ILE A 506 30.01 21.56 -3.76
N THR A 507 30.49 22.52 -4.55
CA THR A 507 30.36 23.96 -4.27
C THR A 507 29.59 24.74 -5.34
N GLY A 508 29.05 24.06 -6.35
CA GLY A 508 28.26 24.63 -7.44
C GLY A 508 27.44 23.56 -8.14
N ASP A 509 27.08 23.79 -9.41
CA ASP A 509 26.33 22.81 -10.20
C ASP A 509 27.12 21.50 -10.35
N VAL A 510 26.39 20.39 -10.38
CA VAL A 510 26.98 19.07 -10.63
C VAL A 510 26.12 18.29 -11.61
N THR A 511 26.76 17.73 -12.63
CA THR A 511 26.14 16.83 -13.61
C THR A 511 26.65 15.42 -13.39
N HIS A 512 25.75 14.45 -13.37
CA HIS A 512 26.07 13.02 -13.27
C HIS A 512 25.46 12.24 -14.43
N ASP A 513 26.24 11.32 -14.99
CA ASP A 513 25.84 10.42 -16.07
C ASP A 513 25.68 8.99 -15.54
N PHE A 514 24.45 8.48 -15.55
CA PHE A 514 24.11 7.13 -15.10
C PHE A 514 24.48 6.05 -16.13
N GLY A 515 24.91 6.44 -17.33
CA GLY A 515 25.24 5.55 -18.45
C GLY A 515 24.04 4.90 -19.14
N VAL A 516 22.87 4.89 -18.50
CA VAL A 516 21.61 4.36 -19.02
C VAL A 516 20.48 5.35 -18.74
N ALA A 517 19.55 5.46 -19.68
CA ALA A 517 18.33 6.25 -19.49
C ALA A 517 17.42 5.58 -18.46
N GLY A 518 16.79 6.36 -17.58
CA GLY A 518 15.94 5.80 -16.53
C GLY A 518 15.43 6.83 -15.53
N THR A 519 14.69 6.31 -14.55
CA THR A 519 14.23 7.06 -13.38
C THR A 519 15.15 6.76 -12.20
N TYR A 520 15.68 7.81 -11.58
CA TYR A 520 16.65 7.72 -10.49
C TYR A 520 16.20 8.56 -9.31
N THR A 521 16.36 8.02 -8.10
CA THR A 521 16.16 8.76 -6.85
C THR A 521 17.53 9.09 -6.28
N ILE A 522 17.74 10.35 -5.91
CA ILE A 522 19.00 10.84 -5.37
C ILE A 522 18.81 11.42 -3.98
N ARG A 523 19.87 11.46 -3.17
CA ARG A 523 19.91 12.12 -1.85
C ARG A 523 20.94 13.24 -1.84
N ILE A 524 20.56 14.39 -1.30
CA ILE A 524 21.44 15.55 -1.13
C ILE A 524 21.49 15.90 0.35
N ARG A 525 22.70 16.09 0.88
CA ARG A 525 22.90 16.66 2.23
C ARG A 525 24.11 17.57 2.31
N GLY A 526 24.26 18.27 3.42
CA GLY A 526 25.30 19.28 3.64
C GLY A 526 24.74 20.69 3.54
N THR A 527 25.60 21.66 3.27
CA THR A 527 25.17 23.06 3.08
C THR A 527 24.69 23.25 1.64
N PHE A 528 23.38 23.35 1.47
CA PHE A 528 22.72 23.47 0.18
C PHE A 528 21.63 24.57 0.28
N PRO A 529 22.02 25.84 0.19
CA PRO A 529 21.17 26.96 0.59
C PRO A 529 19.94 27.19 -0.31
N GLN A 530 20.00 26.73 -1.56
CA GLN A 530 18.96 26.94 -2.58
C GLN A 530 19.16 25.93 -3.73
N ILE A 531 18.09 25.33 -4.23
CA ILE A 531 18.07 24.75 -5.58
C ILE A 531 17.58 25.84 -6.53
N TYR A 532 18.13 25.99 -7.74
CA TYR A 532 17.87 27.18 -8.56
C TYR A 532 17.67 26.90 -10.05
N PHE A 533 16.48 26.44 -10.45
CA PHE A 533 16.17 26.23 -11.87
C PHE A 533 15.94 27.53 -12.64
N ARG A 534 15.11 28.44 -12.10
CA ARG A 534 14.73 29.70 -12.75
C ARG A 534 14.28 29.54 -14.22
N GLY A 535 13.63 28.42 -14.57
CA GLY A 535 13.19 28.12 -15.93
C GLY A 535 14.26 27.55 -16.88
N PHE A 536 15.46 27.20 -16.41
CA PHE A 536 16.56 26.60 -17.20
C PHE A 536 16.94 25.21 -16.67
N GLY A 537 17.99 24.60 -17.24
CA GLY A 537 18.54 23.34 -16.75
C GLY A 537 17.65 22.14 -17.01
N ASP A 538 17.77 21.14 -16.15
CA ASP A 538 17.05 19.88 -16.25
C ASP A 538 15.67 19.91 -15.57
N LYS A 539 14.98 21.06 -15.61
CA LYS A 539 13.71 21.29 -14.89
C LYS A 539 12.62 20.26 -15.21
N GLU A 540 12.54 19.80 -16.46
CA GLU A 540 11.53 18.79 -16.86
C GLU A 540 11.93 17.37 -16.44
N LYS A 541 13.18 17.15 -16.04
CA LYS A 541 13.68 15.87 -15.54
C LYS A 541 13.32 15.65 -14.08
N LEU A 542 13.09 16.70 -13.28
CA LEU A 542 12.66 16.58 -11.88
C LEU A 542 11.19 16.18 -11.82
N LEU A 543 10.92 15.01 -11.24
CA LEU A 543 9.57 14.44 -11.14
C LEU A 543 8.97 14.60 -9.74
N ASP A 544 9.77 14.46 -8.68
CA ASP A 544 9.23 14.44 -7.32
C ASP A 544 10.22 14.97 -6.29
N VAL A 545 9.72 15.76 -5.35
CA VAL A 545 10.37 15.99 -4.04
C VAL A 545 9.76 15.02 -3.03
N ALA A 546 10.52 13.99 -2.68
CA ALA A 546 10.09 12.90 -1.82
C ALA A 546 10.36 13.16 -0.33
N GLN A 547 11.35 14.01 -0.02
CA GLN A 547 11.70 14.41 1.34
C GLN A 547 12.42 15.75 1.33
N TRP A 548 12.05 16.67 2.22
CA TRP A 548 12.75 17.96 2.39
C TRP A 548 14.05 17.84 3.17
N GLY A 549 14.06 16.98 4.19
CA GLY A 549 15.21 16.74 5.06
C GLY A 549 15.53 17.92 5.98
N ASP A 550 16.76 17.90 6.52
CA ASP A 550 17.23 18.89 7.50
C ASP A 550 17.91 20.11 6.85
N ILE A 551 17.79 20.29 5.53
CA ILE A 551 18.34 21.46 4.84
C ILE A 551 17.70 22.73 5.39
N ALA A 552 18.53 23.60 5.99
CA ALA A 552 18.15 24.95 6.36
C ALA A 552 18.22 25.86 5.12
N TRP A 553 17.09 26.06 4.46
CA TRP A 553 17.00 26.84 3.23
C TRP A 553 17.27 28.33 3.51
N ALA A 554 18.13 28.93 2.70
CA ALA A 554 18.42 30.37 2.77
C ALA A 554 17.48 31.16 1.85
N SER A 555 17.10 30.58 0.72
CA SER A 555 16.12 31.15 -0.22
C SER A 555 15.39 30.02 -0.96
N MET A 556 14.15 30.28 -1.35
CA MET A 556 13.37 29.45 -2.27
C MET A 556 13.09 30.18 -3.60
N GLY A 557 13.73 31.33 -3.83
CA GLY A 557 13.55 32.14 -5.03
C GLY A 557 13.88 31.35 -6.31
N GLY A 558 12.92 31.17 -7.22
CA GLY A 558 13.13 30.44 -8.47
C GLY A 558 13.44 28.95 -8.32
N ALA A 559 13.20 28.37 -7.13
CA ALA A 559 13.76 27.07 -6.77
C ALA A 559 13.27 25.90 -7.62
N PHE A 560 11.99 25.89 -8.02
CA PHE A 560 11.38 24.89 -8.90
C PHE A 560 10.72 25.53 -10.12
N SER A 561 11.12 26.76 -10.47
CA SER A 561 10.56 27.50 -11.59
C SER A 561 10.72 26.72 -12.91
N GLY A 562 9.58 26.45 -13.54
CA GLY A 562 9.44 25.76 -14.82
C GLY A 562 9.49 24.23 -14.74
N CYS A 563 9.50 23.63 -13.54
CA CYS A 563 9.46 22.18 -13.39
C CYS A 563 8.03 21.66 -13.66
N SER A 564 7.64 21.54 -14.93
CA SER A 564 6.25 21.29 -15.32
C SER A 564 5.74 19.89 -14.96
N ASN A 565 6.65 18.93 -14.72
CA ASN A 565 6.37 17.56 -14.30
C ASN A 565 6.43 17.35 -12.78
N LEU A 566 6.68 18.40 -11.99
CA LEU A 566 6.94 18.28 -10.56
C LEU A 566 5.69 17.83 -9.78
N ASN A 567 5.87 16.79 -8.99
CA ASN A 567 5.05 16.45 -7.83
C ASN A 567 5.82 16.68 -6.52
N ILE A 568 5.11 16.78 -5.40
CA ILE A 568 5.73 16.78 -4.07
C ILE A 568 5.01 15.73 -3.23
N SER A 569 5.62 14.55 -3.10
CA SER A 569 5.12 13.44 -2.26
C SER A 569 5.58 13.53 -0.81
N ALA A 570 6.52 14.43 -0.50
CA ALA A 570 7.08 14.65 0.83
C ALA A 570 6.01 14.80 1.93
N THR A 571 6.22 14.07 3.02
CA THR A 571 5.37 14.13 4.23
C THR A 571 5.98 14.97 5.35
N ASP A 572 7.28 15.27 5.27
CA ASP A 572 7.96 16.23 6.12
C ASP A 572 7.74 17.67 5.60
N VAL A 573 8.20 18.67 6.38
CA VAL A 573 8.06 20.09 6.04
C VAL A 573 9.44 20.73 5.83
N PRO A 574 9.60 21.66 4.88
CA PRO A 574 10.88 22.33 4.66
C PRO A 574 11.22 23.25 5.84
N ASN A 575 12.50 23.30 6.22
CA ASN A 575 12.99 24.30 7.16
C ASN A 575 13.16 25.67 6.48
N LEU A 576 12.09 26.46 6.50
CA LEU A 576 12.03 27.81 5.93
C LEU A 576 12.45 28.93 6.91
N SER A 577 13.02 28.58 8.08
CA SER A 577 13.32 29.58 9.12
C SER A 577 14.32 30.66 8.67
N GLY A 578 15.17 30.38 7.68
CA GLY A 578 16.09 31.34 7.06
C GLY A 578 15.55 32.06 5.82
N VAL A 579 14.38 31.67 5.30
CA VAL A 579 13.89 32.11 4.00
C VAL A 579 13.15 33.43 4.10
N THR A 580 13.64 34.45 3.39
CA THR A 580 12.95 35.74 3.19
C THR A 580 12.38 35.89 1.79
N ASP A 581 12.83 35.08 0.83
CA ASP A 581 12.43 35.16 -0.58
C ASP A 581 11.94 33.79 -1.07
N MET A 582 10.68 33.73 -1.49
CA MET A 582 10.06 32.59 -2.17
C MET A 582 9.61 32.93 -3.60
N ALA A 583 10.03 34.07 -4.15
CA ALA A 583 9.56 34.53 -5.45
C ALA A 583 9.83 33.48 -6.55
N ALA A 584 8.87 33.24 -7.43
CA ALA A 584 8.96 32.28 -8.54
C ALA A 584 9.24 30.82 -8.13
N MET A 585 9.08 30.42 -6.86
CA MET A 585 9.41 29.05 -6.42
C MET A 585 8.72 27.98 -7.28
N PHE A 586 7.44 28.16 -7.61
CA PHE A 586 6.64 27.22 -8.41
C PHE A 586 6.08 27.83 -9.69
N GLN A 587 6.71 28.88 -10.20
CA GLN A 587 6.29 29.50 -11.45
C GLN A 587 6.35 28.47 -12.59
N GLY A 588 5.26 28.26 -13.33
CA GLY A 588 5.19 27.34 -14.47
C GLY A 588 5.12 25.85 -14.08
N CYS A 589 4.90 25.50 -12.82
CA CYS A 589 4.70 24.12 -12.38
C CYS A 589 3.26 23.65 -12.68
N THR A 590 2.94 23.42 -13.95
CA THR A 590 1.55 23.20 -14.42
C THR A 590 0.84 21.99 -13.82
N THR A 591 1.58 20.93 -13.42
CA THR A 591 0.97 19.73 -12.81
C THR A 591 0.89 19.76 -11.28
N LEU A 592 1.45 20.80 -10.64
CA LEU A 592 1.60 20.85 -9.19
C LEU A 592 0.28 21.20 -8.49
N ASP A 593 -0.35 20.23 -7.82
CA ASP A 593 -1.36 20.51 -6.79
C ASP A 593 -0.68 20.91 -5.46
N GLY A 594 0.49 20.31 -5.15
CA GLY A 594 1.24 20.51 -3.91
C GLY A 594 0.99 19.43 -2.85
N PRO A 595 1.84 19.32 -1.81
CA PRO A 595 1.74 18.26 -0.80
C PRO A 595 0.57 18.52 0.17
N ALA A 596 0.06 17.45 0.78
CA ALA A 596 -1.08 17.53 1.69
C ALA A 596 -0.84 18.43 2.93
N ASN A 597 0.42 18.60 3.32
CA ASN A 597 0.90 19.37 4.47
C ASN A 597 1.42 20.77 4.11
N ILE A 598 1.20 21.28 2.89
CA ILE A 598 1.74 22.60 2.47
C ILE A 598 1.28 23.75 3.38
N GLY A 599 0.09 23.64 3.99
CA GLY A 599 -0.44 24.62 4.94
C GLY A 599 0.31 24.69 6.27
N ASP A 600 1.14 23.69 6.59
CA ASP A 600 1.93 23.61 7.83
C ASP A 600 3.32 24.26 7.69
N TRP A 601 3.66 24.79 6.50
CA TRP A 601 4.95 25.41 6.25
C TRP A 601 5.10 26.73 7.03
N ASN A 602 6.26 26.91 7.66
CA ASN A 602 6.54 28.14 8.41
C ASN A 602 6.99 29.28 7.50
N THR A 603 6.06 30.11 7.04
CA THR A 603 6.33 31.27 6.17
C THR A 603 6.62 32.57 6.94
N SER A 604 6.78 32.53 8.27
CA SER A 604 6.75 33.75 9.10
C SER A 604 7.83 34.78 8.78
N ASN A 605 8.94 34.38 8.16
CA ASN A 605 10.05 35.27 7.82
C ASN A 605 10.05 35.73 6.35
N VAL A 606 9.12 35.21 5.54
CA VAL A 606 9.04 35.48 4.11
C VAL A 606 8.59 36.93 3.87
N GLN A 607 9.29 37.60 2.96
CA GLN A 607 9.08 39.00 2.57
C GLN A 607 8.62 39.13 1.11
N TYR A 608 9.03 38.22 0.23
CA TYR A 608 8.69 38.26 -1.20
C TYR A 608 8.05 36.93 -1.65
N MET A 609 6.86 37.03 -2.26
CA MET A 609 6.11 35.90 -2.84
C MET A 609 5.74 36.18 -4.30
N ASP A 610 6.53 37.01 -4.99
CA ASP A 610 6.27 37.43 -6.36
C ASP A 610 6.25 36.22 -7.29
N VAL A 611 5.26 36.12 -8.16
CA VAL A 611 5.07 35.04 -9.14
C VAL A 611 5.19 33.62 -8.55
N LEU A 612 4.96 33.45 -7.24
CA LEU A 612 5.20 32.20 -6.52
C LEU A 612 4.53 30.99 -7.19
N PHE A 613 3.28 31.16 -7.61
CA PHE A 613 2.47 30.13 -8.28
C PHE A 613 2.06 30.54 -9.70
N SER A 614 2.68 31.57 -10.29
CA SER A 614 2.31 32.04 -11.63
C SER A 614 2.38 30.88 -12.65
N GLY A 615 1.28 30.57 -13.34
CA GLY A 615 1.17 29.45 -14.29
C GLY A 615 1.05 28.05 -13.67
N ALA A 616 0.94 27.91 -12.34
CA ALA A 616 0.66 26.63 -11.68
C ALA A 616 -0.84 26.29 -11.77
N THR A 617 -1.30 25.96 -12.99
CA THR A 617 -2.74 25.84 -13.33
C THR A 617 -3.51 24.82 -12.48
N ALA A 618 -2.85 23.76 -12.00
CA ALA A 618 -3.46 22.72 -11.16
C ALA A 618 -3.47 23.03 -9.65
N PHE A 619 -2.80 24.09 -9.19
CA PHE A 619 -2.59 24.35 -7.76
C PHE A 619 -3.89 24.76 -7.04
N ASN A 620 -4.31 23.99 -6.03
CA ASN A 620 -5.50 24.32 -5.23
C ASN A 620 -5.45 23.82 -3.77
N ARG A 621 -4.25 23.79 -3.16
CA ARG A 621 -4.06 23.36 -1.77
C ARG A 621 -4.27 24.48 -0.74
N PRO A 622 -4.79 24.15 0.46
CA PRO A 622 -5.09 25.15 1.48
C PRO A 622 -3.82 25.79 2.06
N ILE A 623 -3.68 27.10 1.85
CA ILE A 623 -2.57 27.94 2.35
C ILE A 623 -3.04 29.08 3.27
N GLY A 624 -4.32 29.11 3.64
CA GLY A 624 -4.90 30.18 4.48
C GLY A 624 -4.27 30.32 5.87
N ASN A 625 -3.57 29.28 6.36
CA ASN A 625 -2.88 29.27 7.64
C ASN A 625 -1.45 29.87 7.58
N TRP A 626 -0.94 30.20 6.40
CA TRP A 626 0.37 30.81 6.26
C TRP A 626 0.44 32.16 6.98
N ASN A 627 1.57 32.39 7.66
CA ASN A 627 1.86 33.68 8.25
C ASN A 627 2.53 34.58 7.21
N ILE A 628 1.76 35.49 6.63
CA ILE A 628 2.23 36.46 5.62
C ILE A 628 2.49 37.86 6.19
N SER A 629 2.51 38.02 7.52
CA SER A 629 2.58 39.35 8.15
C SER A 629 3.86 40.13 7.83
N ASN A 630 4.92 39.47 7.37
CA ASN A 630 6.16 40.12 6.93
C ASN A 630 6.28 40.29 5.41
N VAL A 631 5.30 39.83 4.64
CA VAL A 631 5.30 39.91 3.18
C VAL A 631 5.11 41.37 2.74
N ARG A 632 5.95 41.81 1.81
CA ARG A 632 5.99 43.15 1.23
C ARG A 632 5.49 43.18 -0.21
N SER A 633 5.63 42.08 -0.94
CA SER A 633 5.25 41.98 -2.35
C SER A 633 4.61 40.63 -2.65
N MET A 634 3.51 40.68 -3.39
CA MET A 634 2.74 39.54 -3.91
C MET A 634 2.48 39.72 -5.41
N PHE A 635 3.42 40.38 -6.09
CA PHE A 635 3.32 40.70 -7.52
C PHE A 635 3.05 39.41 -8.31
N SER A 636 1.92 39.34 -9.02
CA SER A 636 1.55 38.22 -9.90
C SER A 636 1.61 36.83 -9.23
N MET A 637 1.41 36.76 -7.91
CA MET A 637 1.55 35.53 -7.12
C MET A 637 0.70 34.36 -7.65
N PHE A 638 -0.54 34.64 -8.08
CA PHE A 638 -1.53 33.69 -8.59
C PHE A 638 -1.91 33.94 -10.06
N GLU A 639 -1.02 34.58 -10.81
CA GLU A 639 -1.22 34.76 -12.24
C GLU A 639 -1.46 33.40 -12.93
N GLN A 640 -2.51 33.27 -13.74
CA GLN A 640 -2.87 32.04 -14.46
C GLN A 640 -3.03 30.77 -13.57
N THR A 641 -3.34 30.91 -12.28
CA THR A 641 -3.67 29.75 -11.43
C THR A 641 -5.15 29.37 -11.58
N GLU A 642 -5.50 28.75 -12.70
CA GLU A 642 -6.89 28.47 -13.09
C GLU A 642 -7.70 27.71 -12.03
N ALA A 643 -7.11 26.74 -11.32
CA ALA A 643 -7.81 25.94 -10.32
C ALA A 643 -7.89 26.58 -8.93
N PHE A 644 -7.11 27.63 -8.65
CA PHE A 644 -6.93 28.13 -7.29
C PHE A 644 -8.17 28.88 -6.79
N ASN A 645 -8.77 28.36 -5.71
CA ASN A 645 -9.93 28.98 -5.06
C ASN A 645 -9.97 28.71 -3.55
N GLN A 646 -8.82 28.77 -2.88
CA GLN A 646 -8.71 28.49 -1.44
C GLN A 646 -8.86 29.75 -0.58
N PRO A 647 -9.47 29.65 0.62
CA PRO A 647 -9.74 30.82 1.46
C PRO A 647 -8.44 31.45 2.00
N ILE A 648 -8.20 32.70 1.62
CA ILE A 648 -7.04 33.52 2.02
C ILE A 648 -7.43 34.87 2.63
N GLY A 649 -8.73 35.09 2.87
CA GLY A 649 -9.24 36.34 3.45
C GLY A 649 -8.76 36.62 4.88
N SER A 650 -8.20 35.63 5.59
CA SER A 650 -7.65 35.77 6.94
C SER A 650 -6.21 36.28 7.00
N TRP A 651 -5.58 36.48 5.85
CA TRP A 651 -4.20 36.95 5.76
C TRP A 651 -4.03 38.39 6.29
N ASN A 652 -2.94 38.63 7.01
CA ASN A 652 -2.55 39.96 7.46
C ASN A 652 -1.73 40.68 6.39
N THR A 653 -2.39 41.41 5.50
CA THR A 653 -1.78 42.11 4.36
C THR A 653 -1.22 43.49 4.67
N ALA A 654 -1.19 43.90 5.95
CA ALA A 654 -0.89 45.29 6.33
C ALA A 654 0.49 45.79 5.88
N ASN A 655 1.45 44.89 5.64
CA ASN A 655 2.81 45.24 5.20
C ASN A 655 3.02 45.11 3.68
N VAL A 656 2.01 44.66 2.92
CA VAL A 656 2.11 44.49 1.47
C VAL A 656 2.04 45.85 0.78
N THR A 657 2.95 46.06 -0.16
CA THR A 657 3.09 47.30 -0.95
C THR A 657 2.84 47.09 -2.44
N ASP A 658 2.90 45.87 -2.94
CA ASP A 658 2.69 45.54 -4.36
C ASP A 658 1.79 44.29 -4.48
N MET A 659 0.67 44.46 -5.18
CA MET A 659 -0.31 43.42 -5.52
C MET A 659 -0.60 43.41 -7.03
N ALA A 660 0.23 44.05 -7.86
CA ALA A 660 -0.01 44.12 -9.29
C ALA A 660 -0.01 42.70 -9.90
N GLY A 661 -0.99 42.44 -10.75
CA GLY A 661 -1.20 41.15 -11.42
C GLY A 661 -1.53 39.98 -10.48
N MET A 662 -1.75 40.18 -9.17
CA MET A 662 -1.84 39.09 -8.19
C MET A 662 -2.77 37.94 -8.61
N PHE A 663 -3.90 38.24 -9.25
CA PHE A 663 -4.87 37.27 -9.78
C PHE A 663 -5.13 37.44 -11.29
N PHE A 664 -4.15 37.95 -12.04
CA PHE A 664 -4.23 38.08 -13.49
C PHE A 664 -4.56 36.72 -14.13
N GLU A 665 -5.64 36.64 -14.91
CA GLU A 665 -6.13 35.39 -15.52
C GLU A 665 -6.38 34.23 -14.52
N ALA A 666 -6.59 34.52 -13.23
CA ALA A 666 -6.93 33.50 -12.23
C ALA A 666 -8.42 33.12 -12.31
N ALA A 667 -8.80 32.43 -13.39
CA ALA A 667 -10.18 32.23 -13.82
C ALA A 667 -11.09 31.47 -12.82
N GLY A 668 -10.54 30.77 -11.82
CA GLY A 668 -11.31 30.05 -10.80
C GLY A 668 -11.42 30.75 -9.45
N PHE A 669 -10.72 31.88 -9.24
CA PHE A 669 -10.66 32.54 -7.94
C PHE A 669 -11.91 33.37 -7.67
N ASN A 670 -12.56 33.16 -6.52
CA ASN A 670 -13.70 33.96 -6.08
C ASN A 670 -13.86 33.96 -4.54
N GLN A 671 -12.74 33.99 -3.79
CA GLN A 671 -12.79 34.01 -2.33
C GLN A 671 -12.92 35.42 -1.76
N PRO A 672 -13.62 35.60 -0.63
CA PRO A 672 -13.81 36.92 -0.02
C PRO A 672 -12.49 37.48 0.54
N ILE A 673 -12.06 38.60 -0.02
CA ILE A 673 -10.82 39.33 0.34
C ILE A 673 -11.05 40.81 0.69
N GLY A 674 -12.31 41.24 0.78
CA GLY A 674 -12.67 42.62 1.15
C GLY A 674 -12.19 43.05 2.54
N GLY A 675 -11.81 42.10 3.40
CA GLY A 675 -11.28 42.35 4.75
C GLY A 675 -9.77 42.61 4.83
N TRP A 676 -9.05 42.58 3.71
CA TRP A 676 -7.62 42.87 3.68
C TRP A 676 -7.32 44.33 4.03
N ASN A 677 -6.19 44.54 4.71
CA ASN A 677 -5.64 45.87 4.93
C ASN A 677 -4.74 46.24 3.75
N THR A 678 -5.20 47.16 2.91
CA THR A 678 -4.51 47.59 1.69
C THR A 678 -3.89 48.98 1.80
N ALA A 679 -3.87 49.59 3.00
CA ALA A 679 -3.49 51.01 3.17
C ALA A 679 -2.07 51.34 2.68
N ASN A 680 -1.17 50.35 2.69
CA ASN A 680 0.22 50.47 2.25
C ASN A 680 0.47 50.03 0.80
N VAL A 681 -0.54 49.49 0.11
CA VAL A 681 -0.41 49.01 -1.27
C VAL A 681 -0.29 50.20 -2.21
N ARG A 682 0.75 50.17 -3.05
CA ARG A 682 1.08 51.20 -4.04
C ARG A 682 0.66 50.81 -5.44
N ASP A 683 0.68 49.53 -5.77
CA ASP A 683 0.32 49.03 -7.10
C ASP A 683 -0.68 47.87 -7.00
N MET A 684 -1.81 48.02 -7.71
CA MET A 684 -2.84 47.00 -7.91
C MET A 684 -3.15 46.83 -9.42
N GLY A 685 -2.25 47.32 -10.29
CA GLY A 685 -2.43 47.24 -11.72
C GLY A 685 -2.65 45.79 -12.18
N ASN A 686 -3.60 45.57 -13.07
CA ASN A 686 -3.97 44.25 -13.60
C ASN A 686 -4.35 43.18 -12.55
N MET A 687 -4.60 43.54 -11.29
CA MET A 687 -4.78 42.56 -10.19
C MET A 687 -5.85 41.50 -10.48
N PHE A 688 -6.98 41.86 -11.12
CA PHE A 688 -8.07 40.95 -11.48
C PHE A 688 -8.38 40.95 -12.98
N ASN A 689 -7.42 41.38 -13.80
CA ASN A 689 -7.61 41.39 -15.24
C ASN A 689 -7.83 39.94 -15.73
N ASP A 690 -8.91 39.72 -16.47
CA ASP A 690 -9.39 38.41 -16.93
C ASP A 690 -9.63 37.36 -15.79
N ALA A 691 -9.78 37.80 -14.54
CA ALA A 691 -10.23 36.95 -13.43
C ALA A 691 -11.76 36.72 -13.49
N THR A 692 -12.21 35.91 -14.45
CA THR A 692 -13.61 35.86 -14.90
C THR A 692 -14.64 35.43 -13.85
N THR A 693 -14.24 34.72 -12.79
CA THR A 693 -15.15 34.34 -11.69
C THR A 693 -15.14 35.28 -10.51
N PHE A 694 -14.19 36.22 -10.47
CA PHE A 694 -13.98 37.06 -9.29
C PHE A 694 -15.12 38.07 -9.15
N ASN A 695 -15.99 37.86 -8.15
CA ASN A 695 -17.14 38.71 -7.89
C ASN A 695 -17.28 38.97 -6.38
N GLN A 696 -16.42 39.84 -5.84
CA GLN A 696 -16.36 40.14 -4.41
C GLN A 696 -16.31 41.65 -4.16
N TYR A 697 -16.90 42.09 -3.04
CA TYR A 697 -16.89 43.49 -2.63
C TYR A 697 -15.48 43.98 -2.22
N LEU A 698 -15.02 45.09 -2.82
CA LEU A 698 -13.72 45.71 -2.57
C LEU A 698 -13.78 47.10 -1.91
N GLY A 699 -14.98 47.66 -1.71
CA GLY A 699 -15.14 49.05 -1.25
C GLY A 699 -14.64 49.33 0.18
N ALA A 700 -14.33 48.29 0.96
CA ALA A 700 -13.72 48.44 2.30
C ALA A 700 -12.20 48.66 2.26
N TRP A 701 -11.56 48.51 1.10
CA TRP A 701 -10.12 48.68 0.95
C TRP A 701 -9.70 50.14 1.14
N SER A 702 -8.56 50.32 1.82
CA SER A 702 -7.92 51.63 1.94
C SER A 702 -6.96 51.84 0.77
N LEU A 703 -7.12 52.92 0.03
CA LEU A 703 -6.32 53.23 -1.16
C LEU A 703 -5.26 54.31 -0.90
N GLU A 704 -5.00 54.67 0.36
CA GLU A 704 -4.21 55.86 0.74
C GLU A 704 -2.82 55.96 0.08
N SER A 705 -2.11 54.84 -0.04
CA SER A 705 -0.77 54.80 -0.64
C SER A 705 -0.76 54.51 -2.15
N LEU A 706 -1.93 54.34 -2.76
CA LEU A 706 -2.06 53.78 -4.09
C LEU A 706 -1.59 54.76 -5.18
N VAL A 707 -0.83 54.23 -6.14
CA VAL A 707 -0.28 54.95 -7.29
C VAL A 707 -0.89 54.44 -8.59
N SER A 708 -1.18 53.14 -8.71
CA SER A 708 -1.68 52.53 -9.94
C SER A 708 -2.85 51.56 -9.71
N LEU A 709 -3.89 51.71 -10.55
CA LEU A 709 -5.06 50.84 -10.73
C LEU A 709 -5.22 50.38 -12.19
N GLU A 710 -4.23 50.67 -13.04
CA GLU A 710 -4.33 50.46 -14.48
C GLU A 710 -4.59 48.98 -14.79
N GLY A 711 -5.58 48.69 -15.62
CA GLY A 711 -5.97 47.32 -15.96
C GLY A 711 -6.69 46.53 -14.87
N MET A 712 -6.82 47.01 -13.63
CA MET A 712 -7.18 46.19 -12.46
C MET A 712 -8.42 45.32 -12.65
N LEU A 713 -9.49 45.86 -13.26
CA LEU A 713 -10.81 45.21 -13.33
C LEU A 713 -11.24 44.80 -14.74
N THR A 714 -10.36 44.97 -15.73
CA THR A 714 -10.60 44.60 -17.13
C THR A 714 -11.07 43.15 -17.21
N ASN A 715 -12.25 42.92 -17.81
CA ASN A 715 -12.83 41.57 -18.02
C ASN A 715 -12.94 40.68 -16.77
N SER A 716 -12.91 41.25 -15.57
CA SER A 716 -13.07 40.50 -14.31
C SER A 716 -14.47 39.84 -14.19
N GLY A 717 -14.74 39.12 -13.10
CA GLY A 717 -16.07 38.59 -12.79
C GLY A 717 -17.01 39.58 -12.08
N LEU A 718 -16.54 40.79 -11.77
CA LEU A 718 -17.21 41.72 -10.86
C LEU A 718 -18.54 42.19 -11.44
N ASP A 719 -19.65 41.86 -10.78
CA ASP A 719 -20.97 42.20 -11.28
C ASP A 719 -21.32 43.69 -11.09
N CYS A 720 -22.48 44.06 -11.59
CA CYS A 720 -23.02 45.42 -11.55
C CYS A 720 -23.06 45.99 -10.12
N ASP A 721 -23.43 45.14 -9.16
CA ASP A 721 -23.68 45.56 -7.79
C ASP A 721 -22.37 45.72 -7.01
N HIS A 722 -21.51 44.71 -7.06
CA HIS A 722 -20.21 44.75 -6.41
C HIS A 722 -19.30 45.84 -6.98
N TYR A 723 -19.38 46.11 -8.29
CA TYR A 723 -18.67 47.24 -8.88
C TYR A 723 -19.22 48.58 -8.37
N SER A 724 -20.54 48.75 -8.35
CA SER A 724 -21.20 49.94 -7.82
C SER A 724 -20.83 50.20 -6.35
N ALA A 725 -20.92 49.17 -5.50
CA ALA A 725 -20.59 49.24 -4.09
C ALA A 725 -19.09 49.57 -3.89
N THR A 726 -18.21 49.00 -4.72
CA THR A 726 -16.77 49.30 -4.67
C THR A 726 -16.48 50.77 -4.94
N LEU A 727 -17.07 51.35 -5.99
CA LEU A 727 -16.94 52.78 -6.31
C LEU A 727 -17.45 53.68 -5.16
N ILE A 728 -18.59 53.33 -4.55
CA ILE A 728 -19.16 54.05 -3.42
C ILE A 728 -18.21 54.00 -2.21
N GLY A 729 -17.70 52.81 -1.87
CA GLY A 729 -16.78 52.61 -0.75
C GLY A 729 -15.47 53.39 -0.93
N TRP A 730 -14.87 53.31 -2.11
CA TRP A 730 -13.67 54.09 -2.43
C TRP A 730 -13.94 55.59 -2.40
N ASN A 731 -15.07 56.06 -2.89
CA ASN A 731 -15.41 57.48 -2.81
C ASN A 731 -15.63 57.98 -1.37
N ALA A 732 -16.20 57.13 -0.49
CA ALA A 732 -16.46 57.47 0.90
C ALA A 732 -15.18 57.52 1.77
N ASN A 733 -14.09 56.91 1.31
CA ASN A 733 -12.82 56.93 2.04
C ASN A 733 -12.14 58.32 1.86
N PRO A 734 -11.88 59.06 2.95
CA PRO A 734 -11.31 60.40 2.88
C PRO A 734 -9.89 60.43 2.29
N ASN A 735 -9.16 59.31 2.40
CA ASN A 735 -7.77 59.18 1.96
C ASN A 735 -7.65 58.65 0.52
N THR A 736 -8.76 58.49 -0.21
CA THR A 736 -8.71 58.04 -1.61
C THR A 736 -7.91 59.01 -2.48
N PRO A 737 -6.86 58.53 -3.19
CA PRO A 737 -5.96 59.38 -3.97
C PRO A 737 -6.62 60.08 -5.15
N ASN A 738 -5.95 61.12 -5.65
CA ASN A 738 -6.32 61.80 -6.89
C ASN A 738 -5.60 61.17 -8.09
N ASN A 739 -6.14 61.40 -9.29
CA ASN A 739 -5.49 61.12 -10.58
C ASN A 739 -5.14 59.64 -10.83
N LEU A 740 -5.98 58.70 -10.38
CA LEU A 740 -5.83 57.28 -10.68
C LEU A 740 -6.50 56.91 -12.01
N ILE A 741 -5.97 55.89 -12.68
CA ILE A 741 -6.56 55.30 -13.90
C ILE A 741 -7.16 53.96 -13.52
N LEU A 742 -8.46 53.77 -13.76
CA LEU A 742 -9.16 52.51 -13.55
C LEU A 742 -9.71 51.99 -14.88
N ASP A 743 -9.14 50.90 -15.36
CA ASP A 743 -9.68 50.16 -16.49
C ASP A 743 -10.61 49.07 -15.98
N ALA A 744 -11.89 49.19 -16.34
CA ALA A 744 -12.97 48.32 -15.91
C ALA A 744 -13.80 47.87 -17.11
N SER A 745 -13.11 47.53 -18.21
CA SER A 745 -13.72 47.05 -19.45
C SER A 745 -14.72 45.92 -19.19
N GLY A 746 -15.95 46.12 -19.68
CA GLY A 746 -17.04 45.15 -19.52
C GLY A 746 -17.73 45.18 -18.14
N ARG A 747 -17.39 46.12 -17.27
CA ARG A 747 -18.11 46.34 -15.99
C ARG A 747 -19.23 47.35 -16.16
N LEU A 748 -20.31 47.15 -15.42
CA LEU A 748 -21.44 48.08 -15.39
C LEU A 748 -21.63 48.63 -13.99
N PHE A 749 -21.94 49.92 -13.84
CA PHE A 749 -22.32 50.52 -12.56
C PHE A 749 -23.75 51.08 -12.60
N GLY A 750 -24.37 51.19 -11.43
CA GLY A 750 -25.78 51.51 -11.26
C GLY A 750 -26.04 52.96 -10.92
N THR A 751 -27.32 53.35 -10.92
CA THR A 751 -27.74 54.71 -10.58
C THR A 751 -27.25 55.17 -9.21
N ASN A 752 -27.16 54.25 -8.23
CA ASN A 752 -26.64 54.49 -6.88
C ASN A 752 -25.15 54.91 -6.85
N ALA A 753 -24.34 54.45 -7.81
CA ALA A 753 -22.92 54.75 -7.87
C ALA A 753 -22.58 56.00 -8.70
N ILE A 754 -23.54 56.60 -9.43
CA ILE A 754 -23.29 57.78 -10.30
C ILE A 754 -22.58 58.90 -9.52
N ALA A 755 -23.09 59.28 -8.34
CA ALA A 755 -22.52 60.37 -7.56
C ALA A 755 -21.09 60.07 -7.09
N ALA A 756 -20.81 58.81 -6.73
CA ALA A 756 -19.48 58.37 -6.33
C ALA A 756 -18.51 58.36 -7.52
N ARG A 757 -18.93 57.77 -8.64
CA ARG A 757 -18.18 57.70 -9.88
C ARG A 757 -17.86 59.10 -10.41
N ASP A 758 -18.84 59.99 -10.47
CA ASP A 758 -18.66 61.38 -10.94
C ASP A 758 -17.74 62.17 -10.02
N HIS A 759 -17.79 61.94 -8.71
CA HIS A 759 -16.85 62.58 -7.78
C HIS A 759 -15.42 62.06 -7.96
N LEU A 760 -15.24 60.75 -8.17
CA LEU A 760 -13.94 60.16 -8.48
C LEU A 760 -13.39 60.71 -9.81
N ASP A 761 -14.22 60.77 -10.86
CA ASP A 761 -13.87 61.30 -12.18
C ASP A 761 -13.52 62.80 -12.12
N VAL A 762 -14.48 63.63 -11.69
CA VAL A 762 -14.38 65.10 -11.82
C VAL A 762 -13.60 65.73 -10.66
N ALA A 763 -13.89 65.36 -9.41
CA ALA A 763 -13.31 66.02 -8.24
C ALA A 763 -11.96 65.44 -7.84
N LYS A 764 -11.78 64.13 -8.01
CA LYS A 764 -10.50 63.43 -7.74
C LYS A 764 -9.64 63.27 -8.99
N GLY A 765 -10.15 63.57 -10.19
CA GLY A 765 -9.39 63.52 -11.44
C GLY A 765 -9.09 62.11 -11.94
N TRP A 766 -9.89 61.12 -11.55
CA TRP A 766 -9.71 59.75 -12.02
C TRP A 766 -10.06 59.61 -13.50
N ILE A 767 -9.40 58.69 -14.19
CA ILE A 767 -9.71 58.31 -15.56
C ILE A 767 -10.31 56.91 -15.55
N PHE A 768 -11.55 56.79 -16.02
CA PHE A 768 -12.21 55.50 -16.20
C PHE A 768 -12.17 55.07 -17.66
N THR A 769 -11.80 53.83 -17.93
CA THR A 769 -11.89 53.25 -19.28
C THR A 769 -12.72 51.97 -19.29
N GLY A 770 -13.57 51.83 -20.30
CA GLY A 770 -14.31 50.60 -20.61
C GLY A 770 -15.49 50.24 -19.70
N ASP A 771 -15.73 50.98 -18.60
CA ASP A 771 -16.93 50.81 -17.80
C ASP A 771 -18.16 51.49 -18.43
N GLY A 772 -19.35 51.06 -18.01
CA GLY A 772 -20.61 51.57 -18.54
C GLY A 772 -21.68 51.79 -17.48
N PHE A 773 -22.56 52.76 -17.71
CA PHE A 773 -23.77 52.91 -16.90
C PHE A 773 -24.79 51.84 -17.30
N SER A 774 -25.33 51.11 -16.32
CA SER A 774 -26.29 50.02 -16.55
C SER A 774 -27.67 50.49 -17.03
N GLY A 775 -27.97 51.79 -16.94
CA GLY A 775 -29.27 52.38 -17.31
C GLY A 775 -30.32 52.32 -16.20
N THR A 776 -30.07 51.55 -15.13
CA THR A 776 -30.95 51.42 -13.97
C THR A 776 -30.12 51.39 -12.68
N GLU A 777 -30.77 51.37 -11.53
CA GLU A 777 -30.05 51.00 -10.31
C GLU A 777 -29.56 49.56 -10.48
N CYS A 778 -28.25 49.31 -10.28
CA CYS A 778 -27.77 47.96 -10.06
C CYS A 778 -28.40 47.57 -8.73
N SER A 779 -29.51 46.84 -8.75
CA SER A 779 -30.14 46.46 -7.50
C SER A 779 -29.20 45.49 -6.79
N ALA A 780 -28.51 45.98 -5.76
CA ALA A 780 -28.15 45.17 -4.61
C ALA A 780 -29.43 44.55 -4.12
N LEU A 781 -29.47 43.23 -4.02
CA LEU A 781 -30.42 42.62 -3.13
C LEU A 781 -29.88 41.28 -2.60
N PRO A 782 -29.89 41.02 -1.26
CA PRO A 782 -30.16 41.97 -0.17
C PRO A 782 -29.19 41.88 1.01
N VAL A 783 -29.07 43.00 1.75
CA VAL A 783 -28.51 43.17 3.10
C VAL A 783 -27.08 43.73 3.18
N THR A 784 -26.92 44.88 3.87
CA THR A 784 -25.60 45.35 4.32
C THR A 784 -25.21 44.68 5.63
N LEU A 785 -24.49 43.57 5.54
CA LEU A 785 -23.99 42.78 6.67
C LEU A 785 -22.75 43.43 7.29
N ILE A 786 -22.84 43.86 8.55
CA ILE A 786 -21.74 44.52 9.26
C ILE A 786 -20.97 43.60 10.21
N SER A 787 -21.54 42.46 10.59
CA SER A 787 -20.80 41.43 11.31
C SER A 787 -21.39 40.06 11.05
N PHE A 788 -20.54 39.03 11.05
CA PHE A 788 -20.97 37.64 11.17
C PHE A 788 -19.91 36.94 12.01
N THR A 789 -20.31 36.41 13.15
CA THR A 789 -19.43 35.83 14.16
C THR A 789 -20.01 34.53 14.67
N GLY A 790 -19.14 33.63 15.11
CA GLY A 790 -19.52 32.33 15.63
C GLY A 790 -18.75 32.07 16.89
N LYS A 791 -19.47 31.82 17.98
CA LYS A 791 -18.88 31.51 19.28
C LYS A 791 -19.40 30.17 19.75
N SER A 792 -18.49 29.33 20.23
CA SER A 792 -18.89 28.11 20.92
C SER A 792 -19.62 28.45 22.22
N GLN A 793 -20.83 27.91 22.40
CA GLN A 793 -21.64 28.16 23.58
C GLN A 793 -22.43 26.90 23.98
N GLY A 794 -22.00 26.25 25.07
CA GLY A 794 -22.53 24.95 25.50
C GLY A 794 -22.17 23.85 24.49
N ASN A 795 -23.14 23.03 24.11
CA ASN A 795 -23.01 21.95 23.11
C ASN A 795 -23.27 22.40 21.66
N GLY A 796 -23.03 23.68 21.33
CA GLY A 796 -23.41 24.26 20.05
C GLY A 796 -22.56 25.47 19.65
N VAL A 797 -22.72 25.93 18.41
CA VAL A 797 -22.22 27.23 17.94
C VAL A 797 -23.37 28.23 17.97
N LEU A 798 -23.20 29.34 18.68
CA LEU A 798 -24.04 30.52 18.47
C LEU A 798 -23.41 31.35 17.35
N LEU A 799 -24.10 31.41 16.22
CA LEU A 799 -23.84 32.34 15.14
C LEU A 799 -24.62 33.62 15.42
N THR A 800 -23.95 34.77 15.28
CA THR A 800 -24.55 36.09 15.45
C THR A 800 -24.09 36.98 14.32
N TRP A 801 -25.04 37.65 13.67
CA TRP A 801 -24.75 38.66 12.66
C TRP A 801 -25.60 39.91 12.86
N GLU A 802 -25.11 41.00 12.30
CA GLU A 802 -25.79 42.28 12.33
C GLU A 802 -25.82 42.88 10.94
N THR A 803 -26.91 43.59 10.66
CA THR A 803 -27.13 44.31 9.39
C THR A 803 -27.40 45.77 9.70
N THR A 804 -27.02 46.67 8.79
CA THR A 804 -27.37 48.11 8.90
C THR A 804 -28.56 48.48 8.04
N SER A 805 -28.78 47.76 6.95
CA SER A 805 -29.93 47.91 6.06
C SER A 805 -30.24 46.59 5.36
N GLU A 806 -31.51 46.41 5.01
CA GLU A 806 -32.08 45.27 4.31
C GLU A 806 -33.10 45.81 3.30
N THR A 807 -33.15 45.24 2.12
CA THR A 807 -34.11 45.63 1.08
C THR A 807 -34.58 44.34 0.45
N ASN A 808 -35.90 44.11 0.39
CA ASN A 808 -36.52 42.88 -0.11
C ASN A 808 -35.96 41.56 0.47
N ASN A 809 -35.31 41.60 1.64
CA ASN A 809 -34.62 40.46 2.22
C ASN A 809 -35.64 39.39 2.68
N ALA A 810 -35.66 38.25 1.99
CA ALA A 810 -36.37 37.06 2.45
C ALA A 810 -35.68 36.48 3.70
N GLY A 811 -34.36 36.52 3.76
CA GLY A 811 -33.61 36.13 4.94
C GLY A 811 -32.25 35.51 4.65
N PHE A 812 -31.71 34.84 5.66
CA PHE A 812 -30.36 34.30 5.67
C PHE A 812 -30.42 32.79 5.69
N GLU A 813 -29.96 32.15 4.62
CA GLU A 813 -29.66 30.74 4.62
C GLU A 813 -28.30 30.52 5.28
N ILE A 814 -28.29 29.82 6.41
CA ILE A 814 -27.07 29.50 7.14
C ILE A 814 -26.54 28.20 6.56
N GLU A 815 -25.33 28.25 6.02
CA GLU A 815 -24.66 27.09 5.47
C GLU A 815 -23.45 26.69 6.32
N LYS A 816 -23.20 25.38 6.40
CA LYS A 816 -22.08 24.77 7.11
C LYS A 816 -21.25 23.92 6.17
N SER A 817 -19.95 23.87 6.39
CA SER A 817 -19.03 23.01 5.66
C SER A 817 -18.00 22.39 6.60
N ALA A 818 -17.59 21.15 6.29
CA ALA A 818 -16.49 20.47 6.96
C ALA A 818 -15.12 20.83 6.36
N ASP A 819 -15.10 21.26 5.10
CA ASP A 819 -13.90 21.41 4.27
C ASP A 819 -13.75 22.82 3.66
N ALA A 820 -14.68 23.73 3.97
CA ALA A 820 -14.83 25.07 3.37
C ALA A 820 -15.03 25.06 1.84
N ARG A 821 -15.40 23.91 1.26
CA ARG A 821 -15.64 23.73 -0.20
C ARG A 821 -17.09 23.40 -0.46
N THR A 822 -17.58 22.37 0.23
CA THR A 822 -18.94 21.86 0.07
C THR A 822 -19.78 22.36 1.23
N PHE A 823 -20.68 23.29 0.96
CA PHE A 823 -21.55 23.89 1.97
C PHE A 823 -22.95 23.28 1.90
N GLU A 824 -23.47 22.88 3.07
CA GLU A 824 -24.84 22.40 3.24
C GLU A 824 -25.67 23.42 4.02
N LYS A 825 -26.92 23.64 3.60
CA LYS A 825 -27.88 24.45 4.34
C LYS A 825 -28.21 23.79 5.68
N ILE A 826 -27.98 24.52 6.79
CA ILE A 826 -28.29 24.08 8.16
C ILE A 826 -29.42 24.88 8.81
N GLY A 827 -29.82 26.00 8.22
CA GLY A 827 -30.90 26.81 8.76
C GLY A 827 -31.31 27.94 7.83
N PHE A 828 -32.42 28.58 8.16
CA PHE A 828 -32.84 29.84 7.57
C PHE A 828 -33.35 30.76 8.67
N VAL A 829 -33.01 32.04 8.62
CA VAL A 829 -33.53 33.06 9.52
C VAL A 829 -34.16 34.15 8.68
N ASP A 830 -35.46 34.41 8.90
CA ASP A 830 -36.20 35.41 8.14
C ASP A 830 -35.55 36.79 8.28
N GLY A 831 -35.46 37.48 7.15
CA GLY A 831 -35.01 38.86 7.07
C GLY A 831 -36.07 39.83 7.58
N ALA A 832 -35.70 41.09 7.76
CA ALA A 832 -36.63 42.16 8.09
C ALA A 832 -37.40 42.71 6.87
N GLY A 833 -37.27 42.08 5.69
CA GLY A 833 -37.80 42.61 4.43
C GLY A 833 -37.07 43.92 4.07
N ASP A 834 -37.81 45.03 4.11
CA ASP A 834 -37.27 46.37 3.92
C ASP A 834 -36.99 47.04 5.27
N SER A 835 -35.71 47.27 5.58
CA SER A 835 -35.30 47.95 6.81
C SER A 835 -34.07 48.83 6.63
N GLN A 836 -34.09 50.04 7.20
CA GLN A 836 -32.94 50.95 7.27
C GLN A 836 -32.42 51.11 8.71
N ALA A 837 -32.85 50.21 9.60
CA ALA A 837 -32.48 50.20 11.01
C ALA A 837 -31.64 48.96 11.31
N ARG A 838 -30.65 49.12 12.19
CA ARG A 838 -29.75 48.04 12.60
C ARG A 838 -30.54 46.83 13.09
N LYS A 839 -30.28 45.65 12.51
CA LYS A 839 -30.85 44.38 12.97
C LYS A 839 -29.75 43.48 13.49
N THR A 840 -30.11 42.68 14.48
CA THR A 840 -29.24 41.65 15.05
C THR A 840 -29.97 40.33 14.94
N TYR A 841 -29.29 39.37 14.33
CA TYR A 841 -29.77 38.03 14.13
C TYR A 841 -28.87 37.05 14.84
N ASN A 842 -29.44 35.90 15.16
CA ASN A 842 -28.68 34.79 15.67
C ASN A 842 -29.25 33.48 15.16
N PHE A 843 -28.36 32.50 15.04
CA PHE A 843 -28.71 31.13 14.74
C PHE A 843 -27.85 30.21 15.62
N ARG A 844 -28.49 29.25 16.28
CA ARG A 844 -27.76 28.28 17.10
C ARG A 844 -27.64 26.96 16.32
N ASP A 845 -26.42 26.64 15.89
CA ASP A 845 -26.11 25.29 15.42
C ASP A 845 -25.96 24.37 16.63
N ILE A 846 -26.96 23.50 16.81
CA ILE A 846 -27.02 22.52 17.89
C ILE A 846 -26.27 21.20 17.57
N ASN A 847 -25.74 21.08 16.34
CA ASN A 847 -24.94 19.94 15.88
C ASN A 847 -23.65 20.42 15.17
N PRO A 848 -22.78 21.19 15.85
CA PRO A 848 -21.59 21.73 15.22
C PRO A 848 -20.53 20.66 14.97
N LEU A 849 -19.81 20.77 13.85
CA LEU A 849 -18.63 19.95 13.57
C LEU A 849 -17.48 20.35 14.52
N PRO A 850 -16.42 19.54 14.69
CA PRO A 850 -15.38 19.84 15.69
C PRO A 850 -14.57 21.07 15.26
N THR A 851 -14.45 21.24 13.95
CA THR A 851 -14.10 22.49 13.27
C THR A 851 -15.10 22.60 12.14
N ALA A 852 -15.90 23.65 12.18
CA ALA A 852 -16.95 23.91 11.21
C ALA A 852 -16.70 25.26 10.55
N TYR A 853 -16.91 25.32 9.25
CA TYR A 853 -16.91 26.55 8.46
C TYR A 853 -18.35 26.96 8.22
N TYR A 854 -18.70 28.21 8.50
CA TYR A 854 -20.04 28.74 8.32
C TYR A 854 -20.02 29.92 7.36
N ARG A 855 -21.07 30.05 6.55
CA ARG A 855 -21.37 31.26 5.78
C ARG A 855 -22.88 31.49 5.76
N LEU A 856 -23.26 32.72 5.46
CA LEU A 856 -24.65 33.10 5.21
C LEU A 856 -24.83 33.24 3.70
N LYS A 857 -25.90 32.68 3.15
CA LYS A 857 -26.44 32.99 1.83
C LYS A 857 -27.63 33.93 2.04
N GLN A 858 -27.45 35.20 1.72
CA GLN A 858 -28.43 36.27 1.89
C GLN A 858 -29.40 36.20 0.71
N LEU A 859 -30.71 36.12 0.94
CA LEU A 859 -31.71 35.75 -0.08
C LEU A 859 -32.85 36.77 -0.16
N ASP A 860 -33.35 37.00 -1.37
CA ASP A 860 -34.51 37.84 -1.67
C ASP A 860 -35.86 37.13 -1.74
N TYR A 861 -36.93 37.91 -1.60
CA TYR A 861 -38.25 37.53 -2.09
C TYR A 861 -38.31 37.62 -3.63
N ALA A 862 -38.43 36.49 -4.32
CA ALA A 862 -38.70 36.45 -5.76
C ALA A 862 -40.18 36.73 -6.07
N ALA A 863 -40.44 37.51 -7.12
CA ALA A 863 -41.80 37.91 -7.53
C ALA A 863 -42.64 36.74 -8.10
N ASP A 864 -42.02 35.61 -8.45
CA ASP A 864 -42.64 34.45 -9.12
C ASP A 864 -42.49 33.12 -8.34
N GLY A 865 -41.82 33.14 -7.18
CA GLY A 865 -41.59 31.96 -6.35
C GLY A 865 -40.36 31.11 -6.71
N SER A 866 -39.43 31.59 -7.54
CA SER A 866 -38.09 30.99 -7.70
C SER A 866 -37.14 31.41 -6.57
N ASP A 867 -35.92 30.83 -6.51
CA ASP A 867 -34.87 31.39 -5.66
C ASP A 867 -34.51 32.80 -6.17
N GLY A 868 -34.60 33.83 -5.32
CA GLY A 868 -34.25 35.23 -5.65
C GLY A 868 -32.74 35.45 -5.84
N LYS A 869 -32.32 36.71 -6.03
CA LYS A 869 -30.88 37.09 -6.00
C LYS A 869 -30.27 36.75 -4.64
N PHE A 870 -28.97 36.43 -4.61
CA PHE A 870 -28.29 36.12 -3.36
C PHE A 870 -26.81 36.55 -3.32
N GLU A 871 -26.30 36.79 -2.12
CA GLU A 871 -24.89 37.07 -1.83
C GLU A 871 -24.39 36.23 -0.65
N TYR A 872 -23.13 35.81 -0.65
CA TYR A 872 -22.54 35.07 0.46
C TYR A 872 -21.79 35.98 1.43
N SER A 873 -21.95 35.77 2.73
CA SER A 873 -21.05 36.36 3.72
C SER A 873 -19.64 35.78 3.60
N ARG A 874 -18.67 36.44 4.24
CA ARG A 874 -17.39 35.80 4.58
C ARG A 874 -17.61 34.46 5.28
N ILE A 875 -16.73 33.51 5.04
CA ILE A 875 -16.70 32.26 5.79
C ILE A 875 -16.07 32.51 7.16
N ILE A 876 -16.67 31.96 8.22
CA ILE A 876 -16.08 31.95 9.55
C ILE A 876 -15.80 30.52 9.98
N SER A 877 -14.66 30.30 10.62
CA SER A 877 -14.33 29.03 11.25
C SER A 877 -14.66 29.08 12.73
N VAL A 878 -15.37 28.08 13.22
CA VAL A 878 -15.62 27.91 14.66
C VAL A 878 -15.14 26.53 15.08
N LYS A 879 -14.17 26.53 15.99
CA LYS A 879 -13.64 25.32 16.62
C LYS A 879 -14.36 25.07 17.94
N GLN A 880 -15.00 23.92 18.09
CA GLN A 880 -15.66 23.54 19.34
C GLN A 880 -14.63 23.14 20.41
N PRO A 881 -14.78 23.58 21.67
CA PRO A 881 -14.12 22.95 22.81
C PRO A 881 -14.69 21.54 22.93
N ARG A 882 -13.84 20.52 22.71
CA ARG A 882 -14.28 19.12 22.60
C ARG A 882 -14.53 18.50 23.97
N GLU A 883 -15.71 17.91 24.16
CA GLU A 883 -15.84 16.68 24.96
C GLU A 883 -15.79 15.48 23.98
N GLU A 884 -14.83 14.58 24.19
CA GLU A 884 -14.70 13.38 23.34
C GLU A 884 -15.81 12.37 23.63
N ILE A 885 -16.29 11.68 22.58
CA ILE A 885 -17.19 10.55 22.79
C ILE A 885 -16.44 9.36 23.40
N VAL A 886 -17.04 8.74 24.40
CA VAL A 886 -16.52 7.51 25.02
C VAL A 886 -17.50 6.39 24.72
N ILE A 887 -17.01 5.30 24.12
CA ILE A 887 -17.81 4.10 23.85
C ILE A 887 -17.49 3.04 24.90
N TYR A 888 -18.53 2.53 25.55
CA TYR A 888 -18.38 1.51 26.57
C TYR A 888 -19.61 0.58 26.60
N PRO A 889 -19.46 -0.70 26.94
CA PRO A 889 -18.19 -1.42 26.99
C PRO A 889 -17.58 -1.55 25.58
N ASN A 890 -16.25 -1.57 25.50
CA ASN A 890 -15.51 -1.82 24.27
C ASN A 890 -14.30 -2.70 24.63
N PRO A 891 -14.36 -4.03 24.46
CA PRO A 891 -15.31 -4.76 23.61
C PRO A 891 -16.77 -4.81 24.11
N ALA A 892 -17.73 -4.78 23.19
CA ALA A 892 -19.16 -4.92 23.42
C ALA A 892 -19.64 -6.30 22.98
N THR A 893 -20.47 -6.99 23.77
CA THR A 893 -20.97 -8.33 23.39
C THR A 893 -22.41 -8.33 22.87
N HIS A 894 -23.26 -7.50 23.45
CA HIS A 894 -24.68 -7.39 23.07
C HIS A 894 -25.06 -5.93 22.82
N ASN A 895 -24.65 -5.05 23.74
CA ASN A 895 -24.95 -3.62 23.70
C ASN A 895 -23.67 -2.81 23.88
N LEU A 896 -23.60 -1.66 23.22
CA LEU A 896 -22.65 -0.60 23.50
C LEU A 896 -23.41 0.70 23.81
N TYR A 897 -22.76 1.58 24.57
CA TYR A 897 -23.26 2.89 24.98
C TYR A 897 -22.29 3.97 24.55
N VAL A 898 -22.82 5.13 24.18
CA VAL A 898 -22.03 6.31 23.81
C VAL A 898 -22.23 7.40 24.87
N LYS A 899 -21.14 7.86 25.49
CA LYS A 899 -21.10 9.00 26.43
C LYS A 899 -20.45 10.20 25.75
N GLY A 900 -20.74 11.41 26.23
CA GLY A 900 -20.16 12.66 25.70
C GLY A 900 -21.06 13.36 24.66
N LEU A 901 -22.31 12.91 24.52
CA LEU A 901 -23.31 13.51 23.63
C LEU A 901 -24.60 13.77 24.39
N ASN A 902 -25.26 14.86 24.01
CA ASN A 902 -26.42 15.45 24.69
C ASN A 902 -27.60 15.71 23.73
N SER A 903 -27.53 15.21 22.49
CA SER A 903 -28.62 15.24 21.49
C SER A 903 -28.70 13.93 20.70
N GLU A 904 -29.81 13.72 19.99
CA GLU A 904 -30.01 12.56 19.12
C GLU A 904 -29.10 12.65 17.88
N GLN A 905 -28.36 11.59 17.57
CA GLN A 905 -27.38 11.55 16.49
C GLN A 905 -27.57 10.33 15.59
N LYS A 906 -27.17 10.47 14.32
CA LYS A 906 -27.11 9.33 13.40
C LYS A 906 -25.91 8.47 13.75
N LEU A 907 -26.17 7.20 14.07
CA LEU A 907 -25.15 6.22 14.40
C LEU A 907 -24.98 5.25 13.25
N ILE A 908 -23.74 5.12 12.80
CA ILE A 908 -23.35 4.22 11.73
C ILE A 908 -22.23 3.33 12.23
N ILE A 909 -22.43 2.02 12.14
CA ILE A 909 -21.36 1.06 12.36
C ILE A 909 -20.90 0.58 10.99
N ARG A 910 -19.62 0.76 10.70
CA ARG A 910 -18.97 0.26 9.49
C ARG A 910 -18.06 -0.90 9.85
N ASN A 911 -18.00 -1.89 8.99
CA ASN A 911 -16.94 -2.88 9.07
C ASN A 911 -15.59 -2.23 8.64
N THR A 912 -14.51 -2.98 8.77
CA THR A 912 -13.16 -2.52 8.43
C THR A 912 -12.94 -2.17 6.95
N LYS A 913 -13.84 -2.59 6.06
CA LYS A 913 -13.83 -2.22 4.63
C LYS A 913 -14.61 -0.93 4.34
N GLY A 914 -15.04 -0.22 5.39
CA GLY A 914 -15.85 0.99 5.27
C GLY A 914 -17.31 0.73 4.89
N GLN A 915 -17.74 -0.53 4.71
CA GLN A 915 -19.12 -0.86 4.39
C GLN A 915 -20.00 -0.68 5.62
N VAL A 916 -21.17 -0.08 5.44
CA VAL A 916 -22.10 0.11 6.55
C VAL A 916 -22.80 -1.20 6.88
N VAL A 917 -22.66 -1.67 8.11
CA VAL A 917 -23.27 -2.92 8.62
C VAL A 917 -24.40 -2.67 9.61
N HIS A 918 -24.44 -1.49 10.22
CA HIS A 918 -25.55 -1.08 11.08
C HIS A 918 -25.79 0.42 10.95
N LYS A 919 -27.06 0.83 10.93
CA LYS A 919 -27.47 2.23 11.00
C LYS A 919 -28.64 2.33 11.97
N GLN A 920 -28.57 3.28 12.89
CA GLN A 920 -29.72 3.64 13.71
C GLN A 920 -29.69 5.14 14.04
N ARG A 921 -30.86 5.70 14.37
CA ARG A 921 -30.90 6.96 15.12
C ARG A 921 -30.66 6.62 16.59
N TRP A 922 -29.69 7.28 17.20
CA TRP A 922 -29.30 7.04 18.58
C TRP A 922 -29.65 8.26 19.43
N SER A 923 -30.38 8.05 20.51
CA SER A 923 -30.70 9.08 21.52
C SER A 923 -29.87 8.86 22.77
N VAL A 924 -29.63 9.94 23.53
CA VAL A 924 -28.80 9.93 24.75
C VAL A 924 -29.25 8.84 25.71
N GLY A 925 -28.31 7.98 26.11
CA GLY A 925 -28.55 6.87 27.05
C GLY A 925 -29.06 5.57 26.42
N ASN A 926 -29.42 5.56 25.13
CA ASN A 926 -29.87 4.34 24.47
C ASN A 926 -28.71 3.37 24.21
N ALA A 927 -28.97 2.09 24.43
CA ALA A 927 -28.06 1.02 24.02
C ALA A 927 -28.08 0.87 22.49
N VAL A 928 -26.92 0.59 21.92
CA VAL A 928 -26.76 0.21 20.50
C VAL A 928 -26.54 -1.29 20.47
N LYS A 929 -27.50 -2.01 19.89
CA LYS A 929 -27.43 -3.47 19.80
C LYS A 929 -26.41 -3.88 18.73
N VAL A 930 -25.50 -4.76 19.09
CA VAL A 930 -24.43 -5.27 18.20
C VAL A 930 -24.36 -6.79 18.17
N ASP A 931 -25.27 -7.47 18.85
CA ASP A 931 -25.48 -8.92 18.87
C ASP A 931 -25.62 -9.57 17.48
N HIS A 932 -26.26 -8.86 16.55
CA HIS A 932 -26.42 -9.30 15.15
C HIS A 932 -25.17 -9.10 14.30
N LEU A 933 -24.18 -8.34 14.78
CA LEU A 933 -22.93 -8.13 14.06
C LEU A 933 -21.96 -9.28 14.35
N PRO A 934 -21.29 -9.84 13.33
CA PRO A 934 -20.22 -10.81 13.53
C PRO A 934 -19.15 -10.28 14.49
N SER A 935 -18.48 -11.14 15.23
CA SER A 935 -17.39 -10.71 16.11
C SER A 935 -16.28 -10.05 15.29
N GLY A 936 -15.79 -8.90 15.74
CA GLY A 936 -14.74 -8.18 15.04
C GLY A 936 -14.71 -6.69 15.32
N PRO A 937 -13.69 -5.99 14.78
CA PRO A 937 -13.58 -4.55 14.87
C PRO A 937 -14.53 -3.87 13.89
N TYR A 938 -15.18 -2.84 14.39
CA TYR A 938 -16.04 -1.95 13.64
C TYR A 938 -15.66 -0.50 13.93
N PHE A 939 -16.03 0.39 13.03
CA PHE A 939 -15.96 1.82 13.24
C PHE A 939 -17.36 2.33 13.52
N LEU A 940 -17.57 2.77 14.75
CA LEU A 940 -18.80 3.45 15.12
C LEU A 940 -18.59 4.95 14.89
N SER A 941 -19.30 5.47 13.91
CA SER A 941 -19.42 6.89 13.65
C SER A 941 -20.72 7.39 14.26
N VAL A 942 -20.63 8.39 15.13
CA VAL A 942 -21.78 9.11 15.66
C VAL A 942 -21.45 10.61 15.61
N GLY A 943 -22.27 11.38 14.89
CA GLY A 943 -21.86 12.72 14.47
C GLY A 943 -20.62 12.68 13.56
N ASP A 944 -19.65 13.53 13.84
CA ASP A 944 -18.33 13.62 13.15
C ASP A 944 -17.23 12.77 13.79
N GLN A 945 -17.51 12.17 14.96
CA GLN A 945 -16.53 11.38 15.70
C GLN A 945 -16.66 9.91 15.32
N THR A 946 -15.53 9.31 14.97
CA THR A 946 -15.43 7.87 14.72
C THR A 946 -14.54 7.26 15.78
N LYS A 947 -15.09 6.29 16.53
CA LYS A 947 -14.33 5.50 17.49
C LYS A 947 -14.40 4.03 17.07
N LYS A 948 -13.29 3.33 17.23
CA LYS A 948 -13.22 1.89 17.00
C LYS A 948 -14.00 1.17 18.10
N VAL A 949 -14.87 0.24 17.73
CA VAL A 949 -15.59 -0.64 18.64
C VAL A 949 -15.28 -2.09 18.28
N ILE A 950 -15.01 -2.91 19.28
CA ILE A 950 -14.89 -4.35 19.11
C ILE A 950 -16.23 -4.98 19.50
N VAL A 951 -16.83 -5.76 18.61
CA VAL A 951 -17.96 -6.64 18.96
C VAL A 951 -17.39 -8.01 19.29
N GLY A 952 -17.55 -8.47 20.53
CA GLY A 952 -17.21 -9.82 20.97
C GLY A 952 -18.45 -10.73 20.99
N LYS A 953 -18.28 -12.04 20.94
CA LYS A 953 -19.35 -12.98 21.33
C LYS A 953 -19.15 -13.36 22.79
N GLN A 954 -20.21 -13.36 23.60
CA GLN A 954 -20.20 -14.22 24.77
C GLN A 954 -20.27 -15.65 24.27
N ASN A 955 -19.24 -16.45 24.55
CA ASN A 955 -19.44 -17.89 24.58
C ASN A 955 -20.45 -18.18 25.71
N PRO A 956 -21.43 -19.07 25.49
CA PRO A 956 -22.39 -19.47 26.51
C PRO A 956 -21.70 -20.02 27.76
#